data_AF-A0A419KKU5-F1
#
_entry.id   AF-A0A419KKU5-F1
#
_cell.length_a   1.000
_cell.length_b   1.000
_cell.length_c   1.000
_cell.angle_alpha   90.00
_cell.angle_beta   90.00
_cell.angle_gamma   90.00
#
_symmetry.space_group_name_H-M   'P 1'
#
loop_
_entity.id
_entity.type
_entity.pdbx_description
1 polymer ?
#
loop_
_entity_poly.entity_id
_entity_poly.type
_entity_poly.pdbx_seq_one_letter_code
_entity_poly.pdbx_strand_id
1 'polypeptide(L)'
;SKDQAYEVRQTPDGGYILTGGTKSFGAGKYDLWLIKVNDTGVEEWNRTYGGADDDYGYSVDITTDGGFVLTGYTKSYSTGSKKDVWLVKTDSEGNEQWNMTFGSETRDDDDEGTSVQEISDSYIITGYTKSYGAGGKDAWLIKTGGVGCVANPGTSEAGKVYGCGDLVNCSCTFNGNLYCSNPTHGLIVNNDSITIDGNGYKITGAENATACELVGPTNPQNGICGILNQGFDDVVIKNLEIENFCTGIALVGSLGNKVERNTIYKCKIHDNGNSSASQSSGTTNGVHLVKTCNSVIKENEIYNNTARYACTCGAGGNGIFMFGHPGSLGYARNNTIIGNKLYNNRKAGFFMKAACDFCNISYNHAYGNGHSGICLRCMMSNDNIIAYNNASNNYGVGIYIRGNRNTLRCNTMIGNMNGSEYESCDVGSPAGKVVRTGGGGIKVSGDAGPVTMYHTTACGNDAYDIYDDSATQLTGDNNTCDRAVNYNDNSVPAACVYTCADLTSVYYDFDRDGQYSNKPENCICGVGACCNPGLFNSSGIASHCTYCDCQDTPGNDINDCDAGKLGNPGCVANSDPSIVYRCGDTVMKSCTFNGSLTCSAGQHGLIIGADDITIDGAGYKISGTVCTAAGHCGIINNGFDNVTIKNLEIENFCDGIKLNGTMADKVEENTIYNCKIHDNGNTTVSGTHGINLIKTCNSTISDNEIYNNTAKKECGCAAGGNGISLFGQPGTPGYARNNTITFNKLYNNRKAGFFMRAAPDHNNISYNDVYGNGYGGIILRCKASKNNIVEHNRVLNNKGTGIFIRGSSNTVSHNTVNNSMNNSEYASCPSDKPAYKVAKNGVGIRVSGDAGSGNTINDNIVCDNDAWDIEDNSGKATGSGNTCDKSTPVGWCDYPCAPTPTPTPTPTPTPTPTPTPTPTPPPKPVPAITPPGFLLALISLFGLAAVAIRKMYKW
;
A
#
# COMPACT_ATOMS: atom_id res chain seq x y z
N SER A 1 -7.33 53.21 -20.20
CA SER A 1 -7.64 51.78 -20.36
C SER A 1 -9.15 51.59 -20.26
N LYS A 2 -9.68 50.41 -20.59
CA LYS A 2 -11.11 50.09 -20.59
C LYS A 2 -11.28 48.77 -19.86
N ASP A 3 -12.08 48.77 -18.80
CA ASP A 3 -12.34 47.59 -17.97
C ASP A 3 -13.85 47.35 -17.90
N GLN A 4 -14.25 46.09 -17.86
CA GLN A 4 -15.64 45.67 -17.99
C GLN A 4 -15.91 44.50 -17.04
N ALA A 5 -17.03 44.53 -16.32
CA ALA A 5 -17.56 43.41 -15.56
C ALA A 5 -18.81 42.85 -16.25
N TYR A 6 -18.98 41.52 -16.24
CA TYR A 6 -20.06 40.82 -16.94
C TYR A 6 -20.98 40.02 -16.01
N GLU A 7 -20.45 39.38 -14.97
CA GLU A 7 -21.27 38.64 -13.99
C GLU A 7 -20.82 38.95 -12.56
N VAL A 8 -21.76 38.86 -11.62
CA VAL A 8 -21.56 38.90 -10.17
C VAL A 8 -22.34 37.77 -9.50
N ARG A 9 -21.73 37.11 -8.51
CA ARG A 9 -22.35 36.10 -7.65
C ARG A 9 -22.09 36.40 -6.18
N GLN A 10 -23.07 36.17 -5.32
CA GLN A 10 -22.89 36.28 -3.87
C GLN A 10 -22.19 35.01 -3.35
N THR A 11 -21.14 35.18 -2.54
CA THR A 11 -20.37 34.08 -1.95
C THR A 11 -20.95 33.64 -0.60
N PRO A 12 -20.67 32.40 -0.13
CA PRO A 12 -21.27 31.87 1.11
C PRO A 12 -20.94 32.67 2.38
N ASP A 13 -19.82 33.39 2.38
CA ASP A 13 -19.38 34.31 3.43
C ASP A 13 -20.18 35.64 3.46
N GLY A 14 -21.12 35.84 2.53
CA GLY A 14 -21.91 37.06 2.38
C GLY A 14 -21.30 38.12 1.46
N GLY A 15 -20.06 37.93 1.00
CA GLY A 15 -19.41 38.79 0.01
C GLY A 15 -19.85 38.54 -1.43
N TYR A 16 -19.09 39.04 -2.41
CA TYR A 16 -19.40 38.90 -3.83
C TYR A 16 -18.17 38.61 -4.67
N ILE A 17 -18.32 37.75 -5.68
CA ILE A 17 -17.32 37.47 -6.71
C ILE A 17 -17.80 38.02 -8.06
N LEU A 18 -16.92 38.70 -8.80
CA LEU A 18 -17.20 39.32 -10.08
C LEU A 18 -16.23 38.84 -11.15
N THR A 19 -16.70 38.65 -12.39
CA THR A 19 -15.82 38.35 -13.53
C THR A 19 -16.01 39.34 -14.68
N GLY A 20 -14.97 39.50 -15.49
CA GLY A 20 -14.85 40.58 -16.44
C GLY A 20 -13.71 40.44 -17.45
N GLY A 21 -13.46 41.55 -18.15
CA GLY A 21 -12.24 41.78 -18.93
C GLY A 21 -11.59 43.09 -18.52
N THR A 22 -10.29 43.08 -18.30
CA THR A 22 -9.51 44.28 -17.94
C THR A 22 -8.44 44.57 -18.97
N LYS A 23 -8.27 45.85 -19.33
CA LYS A 23 -7.12 46.33 -20.13
C LYS A 23 -6.16 47.14 -19.25
N SER A 24 -6.44 47.23 -17.95
CA SER A 24 -5.64 47.97 -16.98
C SER A 24 -4.60 47.08 -16.29
N PHE A 25 -4.85 45.76 -16.22
CA PHE A 25 -4.04 44.78 -15.48
C PHE A 25 -3.85 43.52 -16.34
N GLY A 26 -2.86 42.69 -16.02
CA GLY A 26 -2.60 41.42 -16.71
C GLY A 26 -1.60 41.51 -17.87
N ALA A 27 -1.61 40.52 -18.76
CA ALA A 27 -0.67 40.38 -19.85
C ALA A 27 -1.28 40.89 -21.17
N GLY A 28 -0.51 41.68 -21.92
CA GLY A 28 -0.89 42.03 -23.28
C GLY A 28 -2.13 42.93 -23.40
N LYS A 29 -3.23 42.40 -23.94
CA LYS A 29 -4.43 43.18 -24.31
C LYS A 29 -5.48 43.17 -23.22
N TYR A 30 -6.56 42.42 -23.39
CA TYR A 30 -7.57 42.25 -22.37
C TYR A 30 -7.31 40.92 -21.68
N ASP A 31 -7.35 40.90 -20.36
CA ASP A 31 -7.29 39.67 -19.58
C ASP A 31 -8.62 39.41 -18.89
N LEU A 32 -8.93 38.13 -18.67
CA LEU A 32 -10.04 37.71 -17.82
C LEU A 32 -9.76 38.23 -16.41
N TRP A 33 -10.70 38.98 -15.83
CA TRP A 33 -10.51 39.62 -14.52
C TRP A 33 -11.50 39.07 -13.51
N LEU A 34 -10.99 38.50 -12.41
CA LEU A 34 -11.78 37.99 -11.29
C LEU A 34 -11.54 38.85 -10.05
N ILE A 35 -12.61 39.31 -9.39
CA ILE A 35 -12.55 40.22 -8.24
C ILE A 35 -13.42 39.68 -7.13
N LYS A 36 -12.85 39.54 -5.92
CA LYS A 36 -13.58 39.24 -4.70
C LYS A 36 -13.71 40.49 -3.85
N VAL A 37 -14.93 40.75 -3.41
CA VAL A 37 -15.25 41.82 -2.45
C VAL A 37 -15.95 41.22 -1.23
N ASN A 38 -15.83 41.90 -0.10
CA ASN A 38 -16.58 41.56 1.11
C ASN A 38 -18.06 42.02 1.02
N ASP A 39 -18.82 41.78 2.08
CA ASP A 39 -20.24 42.14 2.22
C ASP A 39 -20.50 43.66 2.10
N THR A 40 -19.51 44.50 2.41
CA THR A 40 -19.57 45.95 2.25
C THR A 40 -19.11 46.45 0.87
N GLY A 41 -18.67 45.55 -0.02
CA GLY A 41 -18.15 45.88 -1.35
C GLY A 41 -16.70 46.37 -1.36
N VAL A 42 -15.94 46.18 -0.27
CA VAL A 42 -14.49 46.45 -0.23
C VAL A 42 -13.77 45.28 -0.89
N GLU A 43 -12.83 45.58 -1.79
CA GLU A 43 -11.99 44.57 -2.43
C GLU A 43 -11.14 43.81 -1.41
N GLU A 44 -11.24 42.49 -1.46
CA GLU A 44 -10.39 41.58 -0.71
C GLU A 44 -9.18 41.16 -1.56
N TRP A 45 -9.44 40.78 -2.81
CA TRP A 45 -8.41 40.48 -3.80
C TRP A 45 -8.96 40.54 -5.22
N ASN A 46 -8.06 40.66 -6.20
CA ASN A 46 -8.36 40.44 -7.61
C ASN A 46 -7.25 39.62 -8.30
N ARG A 47 -7.58 38.97 -9.42
CA ARG A 47 -6.72 38.11 -10.22
C ARG A 47 -7.01 38.30 -11.71
N THR A 48 -5.97 38.22 -12.54
CA THR A 48 -6.09 38.26 -14.00
C THR A 48 -5.58 36.95 -14.61
N TYR A 49 -6.28 36.45 -15.62
CA TYR A 49 -5.89 35.26 -16.37
C TYR A 49 -5.90 35.59 -17.87
N GLY A 50 -4.81 35.28 -18.56
CA GLY A 50 -4.65 35.61 -19.97
C GLY A 50 -3.19 35.65 -20.39
N GLY A 51 -2.96 35.92 -21.67
CA GLY A 51 -1.65 35.91 -22.31
C GLY A 51 -1.39 37.15 -23.15
N ALA A 52 -0.85 37.00 -24.36
CA ALA A 52 -0.46 38.17 -25.15
C ALA A 52 -1.64 38.86 -25.86
N ASP A 53 -2.79 38.19 -25.98
CA ASP A 53 -3.93 38.61 -26.79
C ASP A 53 -5.19 38.87 -25.94
N ASP A 54 -6.39 38.87 -26.54
CA ASP A 54 -7.63 39.19 -25.83
C ASP A 54 -8.22 37.95 -25.16
N ASP A 55 -8.43 38.02 -23.86
CA ASP A 55 -9.04 37.00 -23.00
C ASP A 55 -10.14 37.67 -22.15
N TYR A 56 -11.31 37.04 -22.06
CA TYR A 56 -12.48 37.62 -21.38
C TYR A 56 -13.22 36.57 -20.57
N GLY A 57 -13.69 36.96 -19.37
CA GLY A 57 -14.63 36.19 -18.56
C GLY A 57 -16.03 36.76 -18.69
N TYR A 58 -16.99 35.92 -19.06
CA TYR A 58 -18.40 36.30 -19.14
C TYR A 58 -19.25 35.69 -18.04
N SER A 59 -18.83 34.55 -17.50
CA SER A 59 -19.57 33.89 -16.44
C SER A 59 -18.67 33.27 -15.38
N VAL A 60 -19.16 33.28 -14.15
CA VAL A 60 -18.50 32.71 -12.96
C VAL A 60 -19.54 31.97 -12.12
N ASP A 61 -19.17 30.77 -11.66
CA ASP A 61 -19.94 30.01 -10.68
C ASP A 61 -19.04 29.61 -9.50
N ILE A 62 -19.65 29.52 -8.32
CA ILE A 62 -18.94 29.10 -7.10
C ILE A 62 -18.97 27.58 -7.07
N THR A 63 -17.80 26.96 -6.99
CA THR A 63 -17.69 25.50 -7.00
C THR A 63 -17.89 24.92 -5.61
N THR A 64 -18.31 23.66 -5.56
CA THR A 64 -18.61 22.90 -4.35
C THR A 64 -17.41 22.74 -3.42
N ASP A 65 -16.19 22.81 -3.96
CA ASP A 65 -14.93 22.87 -3.21
C ASP A 65 -14.58 24.27 -2.66
N GLY A 66 -15.49 25.25 -2.83
CA GLY A 66 -15.33 26.62 -2.35
C GLY A 66 -14.52 27.54 -3.28
N GLY A 67 -14.02 27.02 -4.40
CA GLY A 67 -13.36 27.81 -5.45
C GLY A 67 -14.34 28.44 -6.45
N PHE A 68 -13.81 28.79 -7.62
CA PHE A 68 -14.61 29.36 -8.71
C PHE A 68 -14.29 28.71 -10.05
N VAL A 69 -15.33 28.52 -10.86
CA VAL A 69 -15.20 28.15 -12.28
C VAL A 69 -15.67 29.30 -13.15
N LEU A 70 -14.87 29.66 -14.15
CA LEU A 70 -15.11 30.80 -15.02
C LEU A 70 -15.16 30.35 -16.47
N THR A 71 -16.02 30.97 -17.26
CA THR A 71 -16.00 30.77 -18.71
C THR A 71 -16.10 32.07 -19.50
N GLY A 72 -15.66 32.00 -20.75
CA GLY A 72 -15.62 33.11 -21.68
C GLY A 72 -14.90 32.69 -22.95
N TYR A 73 -13.92 33.47 -23.38
CA TYR A 73 -13.05 33.08 -24.48
C TYR A 73 -11.60 33.48 -24.24
N THR A 74 -10.71 32.78 -24.93
CA THR A 74 -9.28 33.13 -25.02
C THR A 74 -8.86 33.24 -26.48
N LYS A 75 -8.00 34.23 -26.77
CA LYS A 75 -7.20 34.28 -28.01
C LYS A 75 -5.72 33.97 -27.76
N SER A 76 -5.33 33.96 -26.48
CA SER A 76 -3.95 33.71 -26.07
C SER A 76 -3.59 32.22 -26.07
N TYR A 77 -4.58 31.35 -25.85
CA TYR A 77 -4.39 29.90 -25.78
C TYR A 77 -5.12 29.13 -26.89
N SER A 78 -5.55 29.84 -27.94
CA SER A 78 -6.22 29.26 -29.11
C SER A 78 -5.24 28.95 -30.24
N THR A 79 -5.58 27.97 -31.07
CA THR A 79 -4.86 27.72 -32.33
C THR A 79 -5.37 28.66 -33.42
N GLY A 80 -4.52 29.55 -33.92
CA GLY A 80 -4.93 30.63 -34.82
C GLY A 80 -5.43 31.86 -34.05
N SER A 81 -5.35 33.06 -34.63
CA SER A 81 -5.64 34.35 -33.95
C SER A 81 -7.15 34.60 -33.70
N LYS A 82 -7.87 33.56 -33.28
CA LYS A 82 -9.33 33.46 -33.13
C LYS A 82 -9.70 33.14 -31.69
N LYS A 83 -11.00 33.10 -31.39
CA LYS A 83 -11.50 32.89 -30.04
C LYS A 83 -11.83 31.42 -29.86
N ASP A 84 -11.28 30.80 -28.83
CA ASP A 84 -11.75 29.51 -28.33
C ASP A 84 -12.51 29.72 -27.03
N VAL A 85 -13.50 28.86 -26.75
CA VAL A 85 -14.15 28.82 -25.43
C VAL A 85 -13.08 28.53 -24.40
N TRP A 86 -13.04 29.32 -23.33
CA TRP A 86 -12.10 29.10 -22.25
C TRP A 86 -12.86 28.75 -20.97
N LEU A 87 -12.39 27.72 -20.27
CA LEU A 87 -12.86 27.32 -18.95
C LEU A 87 -11.69 27.39 -17.98
N VAL A 88 -11.81 28.15 -16.91
CA VAL A 88 -10.76 28.31 -15.88
C VAL A 88 -11.32 27.87 -14.54
N LYS A 89 -10.59 27.00 -13.82
CA LYS A 89 -10.92 26.62 -12.45
C LYS A 89 -9.88 27.20 -11.49
N THR A 90 -10.37 27.72 -10.39
CA THR A 90 -9.57 28.38 -9.34
C THR A 90 -9.88 27.80 -7.97
N ASP A 91 -8.96 27.96 -7.03
CA ASP A 91 -9.23 27.78 -5.60
C ASP A 91 -10.04 28.96 -5.02
N SER A 92 -10.32 28.93 -3.71
CA SER A 92 -11.08 29.97 -3.01
C SER A 92 -10.36 31.32 -2.91
N GLU A 93 -9.04 31.35 -3.12
CA GLU A 93 -8.22 32.57 -3.16
C GLU A 93 -8.02 33.11 -4.59
N GLY A 94 -8.66 32.46 -5.58
CA GLY A 94 -8.55 32.81 -6.98
C GLY A 94 -7.24 32.34 -7.63
N ASN A 95 -6.46 31.47 -7.03
CA ASN A 95 -5.29 30.91 -7.71
C ASN A 95 -5.75 29.87 -8.74
N GLU A 96 -5.19 29.92 -9.95
CA GLU A 96 -5.54 28.98 -11.03
C GLU A 96 -5.13 27.55 -10.65
N GLN A 97 -6.07 26.62 -10.74
CA GLN A 97 -5.82 25.19 -10.58
C GLN A 97 -5.60 24.51 -11.93
N TRP A 98 -6.43 24.83 -12.91
CA TRP A 98 -6.31 24.37 -14.30
C TRP A 98 -7.18 25.22 -15.23
N ASN A 99 -6.92 25.14 -16.53
CA ASN A 99 -7.78 25.70 -17.55
C ASN A 99 -7.89 24.78 -18.78
N MET A 100 -8.95 24.94 -19.57
CA MET A 100 -9.22 24.17 -20.79
C MET A 100 -9.77 25.07 -21.89
N THR A 101 -9.40 24.78 -23.14
CA THR A 101 -9.95 25.44 -24.32
C THR A 101 -10.83 24.49 -25.14
N PHE A 102 -11.91 25.01 -25.72
CA PHE A 102 -12.76 24.28 -26.65
C PHE A 102 -12.99 25.10 -27.92
N GLY A 103 -12.57 24.54 -29.05
CA GLY A 103 -12.65 25.12 -30.39
C GLY A 103 -12.08 24.16 -31.43
N SER A 104 -12.06 24.55 -32.70
CA SER A 104 -11.50 23.70 -33.76
C SER A 104 -10.01 23.91 -33.97
N GLU A 105 -9.22 22.84 -33.92
CA GLU A 105 -7.79 22.85 -34.30
C GLU A 105 -7.55 23.10 -35.80
N THR A 106 -8.60 23.06 -36.64
CA THR A 106 -8.49 23.07 -38.11
C THR A 106 -9.32 24.14 -38.80
N ARG A 107 -10.23 24.80 -38.07
CA ARG A 107 -11.09 25.88 -38.59
C ARG A 107 -10.83 27.13 -37.76
N ASP A 108 -10.34 28.18 -38.42
CA ASP A 108 -10.05 29.49 -37.83
C ASP A 108 -11.35 30.31 -37.58
N ASP A 109 -12.24 29.81 -36.73
CA ASP A 109 -13.54 30.42 -36.44
C ASP A 109 -13.70 30.82 -34.95
N ASP A 110 -14.62 31.74 -34.64
CA ASP A 110 -14.80 32.23 -33.24
C ASP A 110 -15.80 31.36 -32.46
N ASP A 111 -15.36 30.83 -31.33
CA ASP A 111 -16.14 30.11 -30.34
C ASP A 111 -16.09 30.84 -28.98
N GLU A 112 -17.22 30.96 -28.27
CA GLU A 112 -17.30 31.67 -26.98
C GLU A 112 -18.26 30.98 -26.00
N GLY A 113 -17.80 30.77 -24.76
CA GLY A 113 -18.62 30.29 -23.65
C GLY A 113 -19.30 31.47 -22.98
N THR A 114 -20.61 31.41 -22.75
CA THR A 114 -21.40 32.51 -22.19
C THR A 114 -21.94 32.26 -20.79
N SER A 115 -22.03 30.99 -20.38
CA SER A 115 -22.48 30.61 -19.04
C SER A 115 -21.87 29.27 -18.65
N VAL A 116 -21.47 29.14 -17.40
CA VAL A 116 -20.96 27.90 -16.80
C VAL A 116 -21.78 27.53 -15.57
N GLN A 117 -21.93 26.24 -15.35
CA GLN A 117 -22.50 25.68 -14.13
C GLN A 117 -21.74 24.41 -13.75
N GLU A 118 -21.43 24.28 -12.46
CA GLU A 118 -20.95 23.00 -11.92
C GLU A 118 -22.09 21.99 -11.80
N ILE A 119 -21.82 20.76 -12.22
CA ILE A 119 -22.63 19.58 -11.97
C ILE A 119 -21.75 18.56 -11.22
N SER A 120 -22.36 17.56 -10.58
CA SER A 120 -21.71 16.62 -9.64
C SER A 120 -20.20 16.35 -9.86
N ASP A 121 -19.83 15.96 -11.07
CA ASP A 121 -18.50 15.51 -11.46
C ASP A 121 -17.96 16.26 -12.69
N SER A 122 -18.58 17.35 -13.12
CA SER A 122 -18.33 17.96 -14.43
C SER A 122 -18.81 19.41 -14.48
N TYR A 123 -18.58 20.09 -15.61
CA TYR A 123 -19.09 21.42 -15.86
C TYR A 123 -19.94 21.42 -17.13
N ILE A 124 -21.05 22.13 -17.08
CA ILE A 124 -21.85 22.45 -18.26
C ILE A 124 -21.51 23.88 -18.67
N ILE A 125 -21.09 24.06 -19.92
CA ILE A 125 -20.89 25.36 -20.55
C ILE A 125 -21.92 25.51 -21.66
N THR A 126 -22.57 26.67 -21.72
CA THR A 126 -23.37 27.08 -22.88
C THR A 126 -22.73 28.26 -23.56
N GLY A 127 -22.86 28.32 -24.88
CA GLY A 127 -22.25 29.38 -25.67
C GLY A 127 -22.65 29.29 -27.13
N TYR A 128 -21.81 29.81 -27.99
CA TYR A 128 -21.93 29.58 -29.42
C TYR A 128 -20.62 29.09 -30.01
N THR A 129 -20.75 28.36 -31.10
CA THR A 129 -19.63 27.94 -31.93
C THR A 129 -19.87 28.38 -33.37
N LYS A 130 -18.79 28.75 -34.06
CA LYS A 130 -18.77 28.85 -35.52
C LYS A 130 -18.00 27.68 -36.15
N SER A 131 -17.22 26.98 -35.35
CA SER A 131 -16.46 25.79 -35.74
C SER A 131 -17.36 24.60 -36.09
N TYR A 132 -18.46 24.40 -35.35
CA TYR A 132 -19.37 23.28 -35.48
C TYR A 132 -20.79 23.72 -35.88
N GLY A 133 -21.48 22.92 -36.69
CA GLY A 133 -22.83 23.25 -37.16
C GLY A 133 -22.88 23.75 -38.60
N ALA A 134 -23.99 24.40 -38.97
CA ALA A 134 -24.29 24.77 -40.34
C ALA A 134 -24.53 26.29 -40.46
N GLY A 135 -23.58 26.99 -41.06
CA GLY A 135 -23.71 28.42 -41.35
C GLY A 135 -22.87 29.30 -40.42
N GLY A 136 -23.55 30.20 -39.68
CA GLY A 136 -22.92 31.23 -38.84
C GLY A 136 -22.66 30.78 -37.42
N LYS A 137 -23.13 31.54 -36.43
CA LYS A 137 -23.06 31.14 -35.01
C LYS A 137 -24.15 30.11 -34.72
N ASP A 138 -23.76 28.94 -34.25
CA ASP A 138 -24.63 27.87 -33.77
C ASP A 138 -24.56 27.78 -32.25
N ALA A 139 -25.67 27.42 -31.58
CA ALA A 139 -25.67 27.23 -30.14
C ALA A 139 -24.82 26.02 -29.76
N TRP A 140 -23.97 26.16 -28.75
CA TRP A 140 -23.09 25.10 -28.28
C TRP A 140 -23.37 24.79 -26.80
N LEU A 141 -23.53 23.49 -26.52
CA LEU A 141 -23.60 22.93 -25.17
C LEU A 141 -22.39 22.01 -25.01
N ILE A 142 -21.50 22.35 -24.09
CA ILE A 142 -20.33 21.55 -23.75
C ILE A 142 -20.56 20.96 -22.36
N LYS A 143 -20.40 19.64 -22.23
CA LYS A 143 -20.24 18.99 -20.93
C LYS A 143 -18.79 18.51 -20.86
N THR A 144 -18.03 18.95 -19.85
CA THR A 144 -16.64 18.51 -19.68
C THR A 144 -16.57 17.02 -19.34
N GLY A 145 -15.42 16.40 -19.54
CA GLY A 145 -15.17 15.05 -19.02
C GLY A 145 -15.45 14.99 -17.52
N GLY A 146 -15.98 13.85 -17.05
CA GLY A 146 -16.19 13.62 -15.63
C GLY A 146 -14.87 13.61 -14.86
N VAL A 147 -14.86 14.16 -13.65
CA VAL A 147 -13.81 14.01 -12.67
C VAL A 147 -14.14 12.82 -11.79
N GLY A 148 -13.21 11.88 -11.65
CA GLY A 148 -13.43 10.66 -10.88
C GLY A 148 -12.43 9.57 -11.25
N CYS A 149 -12.78 8.32 -10.95
CA CYS A 149 -11.91 7.19 -11.27
C CYS A 149 -12.15 6.75 -12.72
N VAL A 150 -11.18 6.97 -13.62
CA VAL A 150 -11.32 6.62 -15.03
C VAL A 150 -10.93 5.17 -15.25
N ALA A 151 -11.85 4.37 -15.78
CA ALA A 151 -11.62 2.99 -16.15
C ALA A 151 -10.42 2.86 -17.09
N ASN A 152 -9.45 2.03 -16.70
CA ASN A 152 -8.17 1.91 -17.38
C ASN A 152 -8.34 1.35 -18.81
N PRO A 153 -7.42 1.68 -19.73
CA PRO A 153 -7.37 1.06 -21.06
C PRO A 153 -7.32 -0.46 -20.98
N GLY A 154 -8.03 -1.16 -21.88
CA GLY A 154 -8.07 -2.62 -21.93
C GLY A 154 -9.06 -3.28 -20.95
N THR A 155 -9.82 -2.51 -20.21
CA THR A 155 -10.94 -3.01 -19.39
C THR A 155 -12.27 -3.01 -20.16
N SER A 156 -13.28 -3.71 -19.64
CA SER A 156 -14.63 -3.78 -20.23
C SER A 156 -15.37 -2.43 -20.31
N GLU A 157 -14.94 -1.45 -19.51
CA GLU A 157 -15.55 -0.12 -19.43
C GLU A 157 -14.54 1.00 -19.75
N ALA A 158 -13.47 0.71 -20.50
CA ALA A 158 -12.37 1.63 -20.77
C ALA A 158 -12.83 3.06 -21.13
N GLY A 159 -12.30 4.05 -20.40
CA GLY A 159 -12.64 5.47 -20.57
C GLY A 159 -13.90 5.95 -19.85
N LYS A 160 -14.69 5.04 -19.25
CA LYS A 160 -15.78 5.43 -18.34
C LYS A 160 -15.21 6.08 -17.09
N VAL A 161 -15.83 7.15 -16.62
CA VAL A 161 -15.49 7.81 -15.35
C VAL A 161 -16.47 7.32 -14.29
N TYR A 162 -15.95 6.80 -13.17
CA TYR A 162 -16.72 6.46 -11.98
C TYR A 162 -16.72 7.65 -11.02
N GLY A 163 -17.92 8.17 -10.74
CA GLY A 163 -18.16 9.25 -9.78
C GLY A 163 -18.78 8.74 -8.48
N CYS A 164 -19.23 9.68 -7.64
CA CYS A 164 -19.80 9.36 -6.33
C CYS A 164 -21.03 8.43 -6.42
N GLY A 165 -20.98 7.32 -5.69
CA GLY A 165 -22.03 6.29 -5.62
C GLY A 165 -21.93 5.22 -6.70
N ASP A 166 -20.96 5.31 -7.62
CA ASP A 166 -20.87 4.37 -8.74
C ASP A 166 -20.33 2.99 -8.34
N LEU A 167 -20.84 1.98 -9.02
CA LEU A 167 -20.33 0.61 -9.01
C LEU A 167 -19.10 0.52 -9.92
N VAL A 168 -17.93 0.24 -9.33
CA VAL A 168 -16.65 0.09 -10.02
C VAL A 168 -16.48 -1.35 -10.45
N ASN A 169 -16.57 -1.60 -11.76
CA ASN A 169 -16.54 -2.94 -12.36
C ASN A 169 -15.16 -3.36 -12.86
N CYS A 170 -14.23 -2.42 -13.02
CA CYS A 170 -12.89 -2.71 -13.50
C CYS A 170 -11.86 -1.76 -12.88
N SER A 171 -10.58 -2.06 -13.08
CA SER A 171 -9.50 -1.22 -12.56
C SER A 171 -9.58 0.20 -13.15
N CYS A 172 -9.40 1.21 -12.30
CA CYS A 172 -9.53 2.60 -12.68
C CYS A 172 -8.46 3.46 -11.98
N THR A 173 -8.20 4.63 -12.57
CA THR A 173 -7.22 5.60 -12.08
C THR A 173 -7.88 6.97 -12.00
N PHE A 174 -7.76 7.65 -10.86
CA PHE A 174 -8.34 8.99 -10.70
C PHE A 174 -7.66 10.02 -11.62
N ASN A 175 -8.48 10.88 -12.23
CA ASN A 175 -8.04 11.99 -13.08
C ASN A 175 -8.19 13.38 -12.43
N GLY A 176 -8.68 13.44 -11.19
CA GLY A 176 -8.86 14.67 -10.42
C GLY A 176 -9.55 14.41 -9.08
N ASN A 177 -9.68 15.46 -8.26
CA ASN A 177 -10.35 15.38 -6.97
C ASN A 177 -11.85 15.22 -7.14
N LEU A 178 -12.43 14.22 -6.47
CA LEU A 178 -13.86 13.90 -6.54
C LEU A 178 -14.59 14.38 -5.29
N TYR A 179 -15.61 15.22 -5.46
CA TYR A 179 -16.41 15.79 -4.36
C TYR A 179 -17.83 15.24 -4.39
N CYS A 180 -18.24 14.56 -3.32
CA CYS A 180 -19.57 13.99 -3.20
C CYS A 180 -20.51 14.97 -2.48
N SER A 181 -21.17 15.84 -3.24
CA SER A 181 -22.05 16.90 -2.73
C SER A 181 -23.36 16.43 -2.09
N ASN A 182 -23.77 15.18 -2.36
CA ASN A 182 -24.91 14.54 -1.71
C ASN A 182 -24.45 13.41 -0.78
N PRO A 183 -25.23 13.07 0.27
CA PRO A 183 -24.94 11.94 1.14
C PRO A 183 -24.98 10.60 0.38
N THR A 184 -23.85 10.17 -0.18
CA THR A 184 -23.68 8.90 -0.90
C THR A 184 -22.30 8.34 -0.61
N HIS A 185 -22.13 7.02 -0.81
CA HIS A 185 -20.79 6.43 -0.88
C HIS A 185 -19.94 7.14 -1.94
N GLY A 186 -18.62 7.15 -1.75
CA GLY A 186 -17.68 7.59 -2.77
C GLY A 186 -17.65 6.61 -3.94
N LEU A 187 -16.91 5.51 -3.83
CA LEU A 187 -16.96 4.42 -4.82
C LEU A 187 -17.36 3.10 -4.18
N ILE A 188 -18.10 2.28 -4.91
CA ILE A 188 -18.53 0.95 -4.47
C ILE A 188 -17.87 -0.09 -5.37
N VAL A 189 -17.00 -0.92 -4.79
CA VAL A 189 -16.36 -2.02 -5.51
C VAL A 189 -17.41 -3.03 -5.93
N ASN A 190 -17.36 -3.46 -7.19
CA ASN A 190 -18.32 -4.40 -7.75
C ASN A 190 -17.67 -5.54 -8.56
N ASN A 191 -16.35 -5.74 -8.42
CA ASN A 191 -15.65 -6.84 -9.06
C ASN A 191 -14.37 -7.22 -8.30
N ASP A 192 -13.97 -8.49 -8.40
CA ASP A 192 -12.72 -9.02 -7.84
C ASP A 192 -11.52 -8.57 -8.67
N SER A 193 -10.32 -8.64 -8.10
CA SER A 193 -9.06 -8.43 -8.83
C SER A 193 -8.95 -7.07 -9.53
N ILE A 194 -9.58 -6.03 -8.98
CA ILE A 194 -9.50 -4.67 -9.52
C ILE A 194 -8.59 -3.78 -8.69
N THR A 195 -8.01 -2.77 -9.34
CA THR A 195 -7.24 -1.71 -8.67
C THR A 195 -7.96 -0.38 -8.80
N ILE A 196 -8.18 0.28 -7.66
CA ILE A 196 -8.57 1.69 -7.58
C ILE A 196 -7.31 2.47 -7.23
N ASP A 197 -6.74 3.17 -8.22
CA ASP A 197 -5.55 4.01 -8.04
C ASP A 197 -5.98 5.47 -7.90
N GLY A 198 -5.83 6.03 -6.71
CA GLY A 198 -6.11 7.44 -6.46
C GLY A 198 -5.15 8.38 -7.18
N ASN A 199 -3.98 7.90 -7.63
CA ASN A 199 -2.99 8.72 -8.36
C ASN A 199 -2.61 10.03 -7.62
N GLY A 200 -2.68 10.02 -6.29
CA GLY A 200 -2.45 11.19 -5.43
C GLY A 200 -3.62 12.15 -5.30
N TYR A 201 -4.75 11.90 -5.97
CA TYR A 201 -5.97 12.69 -5.84
C TYR A 201 -6.78 12.31 -4.61
N LYS A 202 -7.81 13.13 -4.38
CA LYS A 202 -8.66 13.10 -3.20
C LYS A 202 -10.10 12.76 -3.54
N ILE A 203 -10.76 12.07 -2.62
CA ILE A 203 -12.22 11.94 -2.59
C ILE A 203 -12.76 12.50 -1.28
N THR A 204 -13.70 13.43 -1.37
CA THR A 204 -14.29 14.13 -0.22
C THR A 204 -15.79 13.88 -0.16
N GLY A 205 -16.27 13.39 0.99
CA GLY A 205 -17.69 13.17 1.24
C GLY A 205 -18.44 14.41 1.73
N ALA A 206 -19.76 14.40 1.63
CA ALA A 206 -20.64 15.28 2.38
C ALA A 206 -21.14 14.52 3.63
N GLU A 207 -20.44 14.70 4.76
CA GLU A 207 -20.76 14.02 6.01
C GLU A 207 -22.25 14.22 6.37
N ASN A 208 -22.94 13.11 6.63
CA ASN A 208 -24.34 13.14 7.05
C ASN A 208 -24.48 12.50 8.43
N ALA A 209 -24.77 13.34 9.41
CA ALA A 209 -24.80 12.94 10.80
C ALA A 209 -25.74 11.74 11.06
N THR A 210 -26.91 11.74 10.42
CA THR A 210 -27.92 10.69 10.52
C THR A 210 -27.48 9.38 9.87
N ALA A 211 -26.79 9.43 8.73
CA ALA A 211 -26.26 8.24 8.07
C ALA A 211 -25.15 7.58 8.92
N CYS A 212 -24.31 8.40 9.56
CA CYS A 212 -23.22 7.89 10.41
C CYS A 212 -23.74 7.21 11.70
N GLU A 213 -24.96 7.52 12.13
CA GLU A 213 -25.64 6.84 13.23
C GLU A 213 -26.11 5.42 12.89
N LEU A 214 -26.08 5.00 11.63
CA LEU A 214 -26.47 3.65 11.21
C LEU A 214 -25.28 2.68 11.14
N VAL A 215 -24.06 3.20 11.24
CA VAL A 215 -22.81 2.44 11.17
C VAL A 215 -22.67 1.61 12.43
N GLY A 216 -22.72 0.29 12.29
CA GLY A 216 -22.42 -0.65 13.38
C GLY A 216 -21.17 -1.50 13.11
N PRO A 217 -20.71 -2.27 14.11
CA PRO A 217 -19.42 -2.99 14.03
C PRO A 217 -19.34 -4.00 12.88
N THR A 218 -20.48 -4.45 12.39
CA THR A 218 -20.60 -5.49 11.35
C THR A 218 -21.23 -4.99 10.07
N ASN A 219 -21.60 -3.71 10.03
CA ASN A 219 -22.44 -3.13 9.00
C ASN A 219 -22.02 -1.69 8.65
N PRO A 220 -20.74 -1.43 8.33
CA PRO A 220 -20.30 -0.10 7.91
C PRO A 220 -21.01 0.41 6.65
N GLN A 221 -21.49 -0.48 5.78
CA GLN A 221 -22.26 -0.16 4.59
C GLN A 221 -23.60 0.54 4.86
N ASN A 222 -24.09 0.53 6.11
CA ASN A 222 -25.32 1.26 6.45
C ASN A 222 -25.10 2.77 6.58
N GLY A 223 -23.85 3.21 6.76
CA GLY A 223 -23.47 4.61 6.64
C GLY A 223 -22.80 4.88 5.31
N ILE A 224 -22.25 6.08 5.17
CA ILE A 224 -21.60 6.54 3.94
C ILE A 224 -20.10 6.24 4.01
N CYS A 225 -19.59 5.46 3.05
CA CYS A 225 -18.18 5.09 2.98
C CYS A 225 -17.47 5.78 1.81
N GLY A 226 -16.21 6.18 1.99
CA GLY A 226 -15.39 6.70 0.89
C GLY A 226 -15.17 5.63 -0.18
N ILE A 227 -14.67 4.47 0.22
CA ILE A 227 -14.66 3.26 -0.61
C ILE A 227 -15.38 2.13 0.14
N LEU A 228 -16.39 1.54 -0.48
CA LEU A 228 -17.09 0.36 0.04
C LEU A 228 -16.73 -0.87 -0.80
N ASN A 229 -16.11 -1.87 -0.18
CA ASN A 229 -15.99 -3.21 -0.72
C ASN A 229 -16.84 -4.17 0.10
N GLN A 230 -17.85 -4.76 -0.53
CA GLN A 230 -18.80 -5.67 0.12
C GLN A 230 -18.68 -7.10 -0.41
N GLY A 231 -17.52 -7.72 -0.17
CA GLY A 231 -17.30 -9.14 -0.40
C GLY A 231 -16.55 -9.47 -1.68
N PHE A 232 -15.78 -8.52 -2.22
CA PHE A 232 -14.89 -8.75 -3.37
C PHE A 232 -13.44 -8.95 -2.93
N ASP A 233 -12.76 -9.87 -3.57
CA ASP A 233 -11.41 -10.33 -3.26
C ASP A 233 -10.37 -9.72 -4.20
N ASP A 234 -9.10 -9.75 -3.77
CA ASP A 234 -7.96 -9.31 -4.57
C ASP A 234 -8.04 -7.83 -5.02
N VAL A 235 -8.78 -6.99 -4.28
CA VAL A 235 -8.92 -5.57 -4.59
C VAL A 235 -7.76 -4.78 -4.02
N VAL A 236 -7.19 -3.90 -4.83
CA VAL A 236 -6.12 -2.99 -4.42
C VAL A 236 -6.66 -1.55 -4.41
N ILE A 237 -6.61 -0.89 -3.26
CA ILE A 237 -6.90 0.54 -3.10
C ILE A 237 -5.58 1.22 -2.74
N LYS A 238 -5.14 2.17 -3.56
CA LYS A 238 -3.83 2.81 -3.34
C LYS A 238 -3.78 4.28 -3.73
N ASN A 239 -2.82 5.00 -3.15
CA ASN A 239 -2.48 6.39 -3.50
C ASN A 239 -3.69 7.37 -3.47
N LEU A 240 -4.64 7.16 -2.57
CA LEU A 240 -5.88 7.94 -2.50
C LEU A 240 -5.98 8.67 -1.17
N GLU A 241 -6.38 9.94 -1.20
CA GLU A 241 -6.79 10.70 -0.01
C GLU A 241 -8.31 10.63 0.17
N ILE A 242 -8.79 10.34 1.38
CA ILE A 242 -10.21 10.11 1.69
C ILE A 242 -10.61 10.86 2.96
N GLU A 243 -11.60 11.74 2.88
CA GLU A 243 -12.12 12.50 4.02
C GLU A 243 -13.63 12.73 4.02
N ASN A 244 -14.18 13.13 5.17
CA ASN A 244 -15.58 13.55 5.35
C ASN A 244 -16.63 12.48 5.01
N PHE A 245 -16.28 11.20 5.13
CA PHE A 245 -17.22 10.07 5.08
C PHE A 245 -17.56 9.58 6.50
N CYS A 246 -18.60 8.77 6.66
CA CYS A 246 -18.81 8.07 7.94
C CYS A 246 -17.69 7.03 8.18
N THR A 247 -17.26 6.34 7.13
CA THR A 247 -16.10 5.44 7.18
C THR A 247 -15.22 5.72 5.96
N GLY A 248 -13.91 5.85 6.13
CA GLY A 248 -13.02 6.10 4.98
C GLY A 248 -13.04 4.93 3.99
N ILE A 249 -12.57 3.76 4.41
CA ILE A 249 -12.61 2.53 3.61
C ILE A 249 -13.24 1.39 4.43
N ALA A 250 -14.23 0.70 3.85
CA ALA A 250 -14.86 -0.46 4.45
C ALA A 250 -14.62 -1.72 3.61
N LEU A 251 -14.07 -2.78 4.22
CA LEU A 251 -14.00 -4.12 3.66
C LEU A 251 -14.95 -5.03 4.42
N VAL A 252 -16.01 -5.52 3.76
CA VAL A 252 -17.16 -6.13 4.43
C VAL A 252 -17.44 -7.54 3.92
N GLY A 253 -17.05 -8.54 4.70
CA GLY A 253 -17.50 -9.92 4.55
C GLY A 253 -18.86 -10.20 5.21
N SER A 254 -19.53 -11.27 4.79
CA SER A 254 -20.85 -11.70 5.28
C SER A 254 -20.78 -13.00 6.10
N LEU A 255 -21.91 -13.56 6.53
CA LEU A 255 -21.94 -14.90 7.16
C LEU A 255 -21.81 -15.96 6.06
N GLY A 256 -20.67 -16.64 6.00
CA GLY A 256 -20.39 -17.69 5.01
C GLY A 256 -19.56 -17.24 3.80
N ASN A 257 -19.39 -15.93 3.57
CA ASN A 257 -18.52 -15.39 2.53
C ASN A 257 -17.56 -14.34 3.11
N LYS A 258 -16.25 -14.66 3.15
CA LYS A 258 -15.18 -13.77 3.65
C LYS A 258 -14.80 -12.76 2.56
N VAL A 259 -14.10 -11.71 2.96
CA VAL A 259 -13.43 -10.77 2.04
C VAL A 259 -11.92 -10.95 2.21
N GLU A 260 -11.18 -11.25 1.16
CA GLU A 260 -9.78 -11.66 1.28
C GLU A 260 -8.82 -11.18 0.21
N ARG A 261 -7.51 -11.22 0.55
CA ARG A 261 -6.40 -10.79 -0.32
C ARG A 261 -6.51 -9.33 -0.79
N ASN A 262 -7.22 -8.51 -0.03
CA ASN A 262 -7.38 -7.10 -0.33
C ASN A 262 -6.18 -6.30 0.20
N THR A 263 -5.78 -5.25 -0.52
CA THR A 263 -4.66 -4.40 -0.14
C THR A 263 -5.07 -2.93 -0.08
N ILE A 264 -4.77 -2.27 1.04
CA ILE A 264 -4.85 -0.80 1.20
C ILE A 264 -3.43 -0.26 1.38
N TYR A 265 -2.99 0.58 0.44
CA TYR A 265 -1.59 0.97 0.32
C TYR A 265 -1.37 2.45 0.02
N LYS A 266 -0.55 3.14 0.81
CA LYS A 266 -0.20 4.56 0.56
C LYS A 266 -1.40 5.50 0.46
N CYS A 267 -2.45 5.23 1.24
CA CYS A 267 -3.61 6.11 1.34
C CYS A 267 -3.49 7.07 2.53
N LYS A 268 -4.11 8.24 2.40
CA LYS A 268 -4.36 9.18 3.50
C LYS A 268 -5.84 9.11 3.84
N ILE A 269 -6.19 8.76 5.08
CA ILE A 269 -7.58 8.51 5.48
C ILE A 269 -7.87 9.30 6.75
N HIS A 270 -8.57 10.42 6.62
CA HIS A 270 -8.68 11.36 7.72
C HIS A 270 -9.99 12.12 7.80
N ASP A 271 -10.24 12.74 8.95
CA ASP A 271 -11.43 13.56 9.20
C ASP A 271 -12.74 12.83 8.83
N ASN A 272 -12.77 11.50 8.99
CA ASN A 272 -13.97 10.69 8.79
C ASN A 272 -14.72 10.46 10.10
N GLY A 273 -16.01 10.21 9.98
CA GLY A 273 -16.93 9.89 11.06
C GLY A 273 -17.59 11.12 11.65
N ASN A 274 -18.54 10.88 12.56
CA ASN A 274 -19.40 11.94 13.09
C ASN A 274 -19.25 12.12 14.60
N SER A 275 -18.84 13.32 15.01
CA SER A 275 -18.71 13.71 16.41
C SER A 275 -20.04 14.09 17.11
N SER A 276 -21.08 14.43 16.33
CA SER A 276 -22.39 14.96 16.74
C SER A 276 -23.54 13.94 16.86
N ALA A 277 -23.31 12.67 16.48
CA ALA A 277 -24.30 11.59 16.48
C ALA A 277 -25.02 11.39 17.83
N SER A 278 -26.30 10.96 17.81
CA SER A 278 -27.08 10.61 19.00
C SER A 278 -26.48 9.40 19.78
N GLN A 279 -26.86 9.26 21.05
CA GLN A 279 -26.01 8.80 22.18
C GLN A 279 -25.58 7.30 22.21
N SER A 280 -25.63 6.54 21.11
CA SER A 280 -25.29 5.10 21.18
C SER A 280 -24.97 4.37 19.87
N SER A 281 -24.94 5.03 18.70
CA SER A 281 -25.20 4.31 17.44
C SER A 281 -24.17 4.42 16.30
N GLY A 282 -23.09 5.21 16.41
CA GLY A 282 -22.09 5.32 15.33
C GLY A 282 -20.77 4.59 15.61
N THR A 283 -20.40 3.61 14.78
CA THR A 283 -19.09 2.91 14.83
C THR A 283 -18.21 3.30 13.65
N THR A 284 -18.15 4.59 13.36
CA THR A 284 -17.37 5.20 12.29
C THR A 284 -15.87 5.03 12.50
N ASN A 285 -15.09 4.77 11.44
CA ASN A 285 -13.65 4.50 11.52
C ASN A 285 -12.94 5.01 10.24
N GLY A 286 -11.61 5.17 10.28
CA GLY A 286 -10.84 5.39 9.05
C GLY A 286 -10.92 4.17 8.13
N VAL A 287 -10.46 3.02 8.61
CA VAL A 287 -10.56 1.72 7.93
C VAL A 287 -11.39 0.76 8.78
N HIS A 288 -12.42 0.15 8.19
CA HIS A 288 -13.31 -0.79 8.87
C HIS A 288 -13.27 -2.16 8.18
N LEU A 289 -12.64 -3.12 8.86
CA LEU A 289 -12.47 -4.50 8.40
C LEU A 289 -13.51 -5.38 9.10
N VAL A 290 -14.42 -5.99 8.34
CA VAL A 290 -15.42 -6.92 8.87
C VAL A 290 -15.18 -8.26 8.19
N LYS A 291 -14.76 -9.28 8.96
CA LYS A 291 -14.54 -10.65 8.46
C LYS A 291 -13.57 -10.70 7.28
N THR A 292 -12.47 -9.98 7.43
CA THR A 292 -11.41 -9.84 6.42
C THR A 292 -10.28 -10.84 6.67
N CYS A 293 -9.81 -11.53 5.64
CA CYS A 293 -8.71 -12.50 5.74
C CYS A 293 -7.57 -12.19 4.78
N ASN A 294 -6.35 -12.62 5.12
CA ASN A 294 -5.18 -12.59 4.23
C ASN A 294 -4.96 -11.22 3.54
N SER A 295 -5.40 -10.14 4.18
CA SER A 295 -5.39 -8.79 3.59
C SER A 295 -4.29 -7.95 4.18
N VAL A 296 -3.80 -6.98 3.41
CA VAL A 296 -2.61 -6.18 3.75
C VAL A 296 -2.97 -4.71 3.83
N ILE A 297 -2.79 -4.12 5.00
CA ILE A 297 -2.97 -2.69 5.23
C ILE A 297 -1.60 -2.11 5.55
N LYS A 298 -0.99 -1.41 4.59
CA LYS A 298 0.40 -0.96 4.74
C LYS A 298 0.70 0.45 4.26
N GLU A 299 1.65 1.10 4.92
CA GLU A 299 2.18 2.43 4.56
C GLU A 299 1.09 3.51 4.43
N ASN A 300 0.03 3.44 5.24
CA ASN A 300 -1.06 4.44 5.22
C ASN A 300 -0.88 5.48 6.34
N GLU A 301 -1.42 6.68 6.12
CA GLU A 301 -1.59 7.71 7.16
C GLU A 301 -3.08 7.83 7.51
N ILE A 302 -3.45 7.52 8.75
CA ILE A 302 -4.85 7.43 9.19
C ILE A 302 -5.05 8.23 10.46
N TYR A 303 -5.78 9.34 10.37
CA TYR A 303 -5.81 10.33 11.46
C TYR A 303 -7.10 11.12 11.59
N ASN A 304 -7.30 11.78 12.73
CA ASN A 304 -8.47 12.62 13.02
C ASN A 304 -9.84 11.93 12.82
N ASN A 305 -9.91 10.60 12.81
CA ASN A 305 -11.18 9.92 12.61
C ASN A 305 -12.00 9.98 13.92
N THR A 306 -13.27 10.37 13.79
CA THR A 306 -14.17 10.67 14.90
C THR A 306 -15.36 9.71 14.97
N ALA A 307 -15.95 9.63 16.14
CA ALA A 307 -17.26 9.04 16.42
C ALA A 307 -17.71 9.59 17.78
N ARG A 308 -19.00 9.59 18.13
CA ARG A 308 -19.37 9.92 19.53
C ARG A 308 -18.70 8.95 20.50
N TYR A 309 -18.02 9.51 21.51
CA TYR A 309 -17.23 8.74 22.47
C TYR A 309 -18.13 7.79 23.27
N ALA A 310 -17.81 6.49 23.23
CA ALA A 310 -18.43 5.47 24.05
C ALA A 310 -17.40 4.40 24.46
N CYS A 311 -17.47 3.96 25.71
CA CYS A 311 -16.49 3.02 26.30
C CYS A 311 -16.73 1.56 25.86
N THR A 312 -17.72 1.32 24.98
CA THR A 312 -18.09 -0.03 24.57
C THR A 312 -17.12 -0.58 23.53
N CYS A 313 -17.03 -1.90 23.49
CA CYS A 313 -16.27 -2.65 22.49
C CYS A 313 -16.65 -2.31 21.03
N GLY A 314 -17.83 -1.75 20.80
CA GLY A 314 -18.30 -1.39 19.47
C GLY A 314 -18.13 0.08 19.11
N ALA A 315 -17.73 0.98 20.02
CA ALA A 315 -17.70 2.40 19.67
C ALA A 315 -16.64 2.71 18.59
N GLY A 316 -16.97 3.63 17.69
CA GLY A 316 -16.11 4.10 16.61
C GLY A 316 -15.01 5.05 17.07
N GLY A 317 -14.46 5.80 16.12
CA GLY A 317 -13.38 6.76 16.31
C GLY A 317 -12.00 6.12 16.23
N ASN A 318 -11.89 4.96 15.58
CA ASN A 318 -10.61 4.26 15.43
C ASN A 318 -9.98 4.60 14.07
N GLY A 319 -8.65 4.63 14.01
CA GLY A 319 -7.94 4.69 12.74
C GLY A 319 -8.24 3.43 11.93
N ILE A 320 -7.89 2.27 12.48
CA ILE A 320 -8.25 0.96 11.91
C ILE A 320 -9.09 0.19 12.94
N PHE A 321 -10.24 -0.31 12.51
CA PHE A 321 -11.11 -1.19 13.30
C PHE A 321 -11.29 -2.52 12.59
N MET A 322 -11.04 -3.62 13.29
CA MET A 322 -11.19 -4.97 12.77
C MET A 322 -12.16 -5.81 13.60
N PHE A 323 -13.08 -6.47 12.92
CA PHE A 323 -14.13 -7.31 13.51
C PHE A 323 -14.13 -8.73 12.93
N GLY A 324 -14.06 -9.75 13.79
CA GLY A 324 -14.24 -11.18 13.43
C GLY A 324 -15.60 -11.74 13.85
N HIS A 325 -15.71 -13.02 14.23
CA HIS A 325 -16.98 -13.62 14.68
C HIS A 325 -16.74 -14.74 15.71
N PRO A 326 -17.32 -14.69 16.93
CA PRO A 326 -17.19 -15.76 17.91
C PRO A 326 -18.07 -16.97 17.57
N GLY A 327 -17.53 -18.19 17.59
CA GLY A 327 -18.33 -19.43 17.55
C GLY A 327 -18.29 -20.25 16.25
N SER A 328 -17.57 -19.81 15.22
CA SER A 328 -17.25 -20.60 14.03
C SER A 328 -15.76 -20.49 13.71
N LEU A 329 -15.17 -21.56 13.18
CA LEU A 329 -13.79 -21.53 12.69
C LEU A 329 -13.66 -20.49 11.56
N GLY A 330 -13.04 -19.35 11.89
CA GLY A 330 -12.34 -18.45 10.98
C GLY A 330 -13.17 -17.51 10.11
N TYR A 331 -13.03 -16.19 10.33
CA TYR A 331 -13.36 -15.19 9.29
C TYR A 331 -12.53 -13.88 9.35
N ALA A 332 -11.80 -13.56 10.43
CA ALA A 332 -10.81 -12.47 10.43
C ALA A 332 -9.42 -12.99 10.83
N ARG A 333 -8.61 -13.43 9.87
CA ARG A 333 -7.32 -14.08 10.14
C ARG A 333 -6.23 -13.69 9.16
N ASN A 334 -4.98 -13.86 9.58
CA ASN A 334 -3.80 -13.71 8.72
C ASN A 334 -3.70 -12.33 8.04
N ASN A 335 -4.27 -11.29 8.64
CA ASN A 335 -4.12 -9.95 8.11
C ASN A 335 -2.78 -9.37 8.53
N THR A 336 -2.17 -8.61 7.63
CA THR A 336 -0.91 -7.91 7.88
C THR A 336 -1.16 -6.42 7.94
N ILE A 337 -0.92 -5.82 9.10
CA ILE A 337 -1.06 -4.38 9.38
C ILE A 337 0.35 -3.85 9.64
N ILE A 338 0.96 -3.22 8.64
CA ILE A 338 2.40 -2.89 8.69
C ILE A 338 2.76 -1.47 8.23
N GLY A 339 3.61 -0.78 8.97
CA GLY A 339 4.16 0.51 8.52
C GLY A 339 3.16 1.66 8.46
N ASN A 340 2.03 1.59 9.18
CA ASN A 340 1.01 2.64 9.15
C ASN A 340 1.27 3.70 10.24
N LYS A 341 0.94 4.97 9.95
CA LYS A 341 0.86 6.05 10.94
C LYS A 341 -0.59 6.24 11.36
N LEU A 342 -0.89 6.08 12.64
CA LEU A 342 -2.25 6.05 13.20
C LEU A 342 -2.36 7.08 14.34
N TYR A 343 -2.84 8.28 14.06
CA TYR A 343 -2.72 9.37 15.03
C TYR A 343 -3.92 10.27 15.19
N ASN A 344 -4.07 10.89 16.36
CA ASN A 344 -5.17 11.81 16.67
C ASN A 344 -6.57 11.23 16.41
N ASN A 345 -6.71 9.90 16.38
CA ASN A 345 -8.02 9.28 16.25
C ASN A 345 -8.72 9.33 17.60
N ARG A 346 -10.02 9.59 17.58
CA ARG A 346 -10.80 9.87 18.80
C ARG A 346 -10.75 8.75 19.84
N LYS A 347 -10.54 7.50 19.42
CA LYS A 347 -10.49 6.33 20.29
C LYS A 347 -9.16 5.60 20.19
N ALA A 348 -8.93 4.82 19.14
CA ALA A 348 -7.69 4.05 19.03
C ALA A 348 -7.01 4.21 17.68
N GLY A 349 -5.68 4.09 17.65
CA GLY A 349 -4.97 3.96 16.38
C GLY A 349 -5.41 2.69 15.67
N PHE A 350 -5.34 1.56 16.37
CA PHE A 350 -5.78 0.25 15.88
C PHE A 350 -6.62 -0.49 16.93
N PHE A 351 -7.75 -1.07 16.52
CA PHE A 351 -8.70 -1.74 17.40
C PHE A 351 -9.18 -3.09 16.84
N MET A 352 -9.14 -4.15 17.65
CA MET A 352 -9.66 -5.49 17.31
C MET A 352 -10.84 -5.88 18.19
N LYS A 353 -11.86 -6.47 17.55
CA LYS A 353 -13.07 -6.99 18.18
C LYS A 353 -13.43 -8.38 17.66
N ALA A 354 -13.53 -9.34 18.58
CA ALA A 354 -14.09 -10.68 18.43
C ALA A 354 -13.35 -11.61 17.46
N ALA A 355 -12.55 -12.54 18.00
CA ALA A 355 -11.96 -13.67 17.28
C ALA A 355 -11.16 -13.29 16.02
N CYS A 356 -10.31 -12.26 16.16
CA CYS A 356 -9.33 -11.92 15.15
C CYS A 356 -7.99 -12.59 15.51
N ASP A 357 -7.53 -13.50 14.66
CA ASP A 357 -6.43 -14.40 15.00
C ASP A 357 -5.30 -14.40 13.96
N PHE A 358 -4.08 -14.81 14.34
CA PHE A 358 -2.94 -14.96 13.44
C PHE A 358 -2.58 -13.70 12.63
N CYS A 359 -2.95 -12.52 13.13
CA CYS A 359 -2.64 -11.27 12.46
C CYS A 359 -1.22 -10.80 12.84
N ASN A 360 -0.53 -10.18 11.88
CA ASN A 360 0.75 -9.52 12.10
C ASN A 360 0.55 -8.01 12.14
N ILE A 361 0.71 -7.42 13.33
CA ILE A 361 0.63 -5.98 13.56
C ILE A 361 2.04 -5.51 13.87
N SER A 362 2.73 -4.96 12.88
CA SER A 362 4.14 -4.59 13.06
C SER A 362 4.56 -3.28 12.44
N TYR A 363 5.61 -2.65 12.98
CA TYR A 363 6.16 -1.40 12.44
C TYR A 363 5.15 -0.24 12.33
N ASN A 364 4.06 -0.26 13.08
CA ASN A 364 3.08 0.83 13.08
C ASN A 364 3.46 1.89 14.11
N HIS A 365 3.14 3.14 13.80
CA HIS A 365 3.29 4.27 14.72
C HIS A 365 1.91 4.79 15.12
N ALA A 366 1.49 4.51 16.35
CA ALA A 366 0.22 4.92 16.91
C ALA A 366 0.41 5.93 18.07
N TYR A 367 0.05 7.20 17.86
CA TYR A 367 0.29 8.27 18.82
C TYR A 367 -0.85 9.30 18.86
N GLY A 368 -1.01 10.02 19.98
CA GLY A 368 -2.05 11.05 20.12
C GLY A 368 -3.49 10.53 20.10
N ASN A 369 -3.72 9.21 20.15
CA ASN A 369 -5.08 8.66 20.08
C ASN A 369 -5.79 8.77 21.44
N GLY A 370 -7.11 8.97 21.42
CA GLY A 370 -7.90 9.39 22.59
C GLY A 370 -8.18 8.35 23.68
N HIS A 371 -7.87 7.07 23.45
CA HIS A 371 -8.06 5.97 24.41
C HIS A 371 -6.91 4.95 24.40
N SER A 372 -6.33 4.63 23.24
CA SER A 372 -5.23 3.66 23.16
C SER A 372 -4.48 3.69 21.84
N GLY A 373 -3.21 3.30 21.81
CA GLY A 373 -2.48 3.11 20.56
C GLY A 373 -2.98 1.87 19.80
N ILE A 374 -2.72 0.69 20.35
CA ILE A 374 -3.09 -0.63 19.80
C ILE A 374 -3.96 -1.38 20.81
N CYS A 375 -5.16 -1.79 20.41
CA CYS A 375 -6.16 -2.31 21.34
C CYS A 375 -6.79 -3.63 20.89
N LEU A 376 -6.47 -4.71 21.58
CA LEU A 376 -7.06 -6.04 21.41
C LEU A 376 -8.00 -6.30 22.59
N ARG A 377 -9.11 -5.57 22.72
CA ARG A 377 -9.88 -5.51 23.99
C ARG A 377 -11.08 -6.44 24.08
N CYS A 378 -11.60 -6.97 22.98
CA CYS A 378 -12.96 -7.52 22.98
C CYS A 378 -13.02 -8.92 22.38
N MET A 379 -13.40 -9.93 23.20
CA MET A 379 -13.66 -11.31 22.80
C MET A 379 -12.47 -12.01 22.09
N MET A 380 -11.61 -12.68 22.87
CA MET A 380 -10.57 -13.66 22.46
C MET A 380 -9.97 -13.45 21.06
N SER A 381 -9.09 -12.47 20.88
CA SER A 381 -8.23 -12.35 19.69
C SER A 381 -6.88 -13.02 19.99
N ASN A 382 -6.54 -14.08 19.27
CA ASN A 382 -5.51 -15.03 19.68
C ASN A 382 -4.40 -15.18 18.65
N ASP A 383 -3.24 -15.66 19.10
CA ASP A 383 -2.15 -16.05 18.21
C ASP A 383 -1.65 -14.91 17.29
N ASN A 384 -1.79 -13.66 17.73
CA ASN A 384 -1.34 -12.49 16.97
C ASN A 384 0.10 -12.11 17.32
N ILE A 385 0.81 -11.56 16.33
CA ILE A 385 2.15 -10.99 16.50
C ILE A 385 2.00 -9.47 16.55
N ILE A 386 2.46 -8.86 17.64
CA ILE A 386 2.52 -7.41 17.83
C ILE A 386 4.00 -7.04 17.98
N ALA A 387 4.63 -6.55 16.91
CA ALA A 387 6.08 -6.43 16.87
C ALA A 387 6.58 -5.07 16.34
N TYR A 388 7.59 -4.47 16.96
CA TYR A 388 8.22 -3.24 16.45
C TYR A 388 7.25 -2.05 16.29
N ASN A 389 6.17 -2.00 17.07
CA ASN A 389 5.23 -0.87 17.00
C ASN A 389 5.60 0.21 18.00
N ASN A 390 5.45 1.47 17.61
CA ASN A 390 5.50 2.60 18.52
C ASN A 390 4.07 2.98 18.91
N ALA A 391 3.68 2.74 20.17
CA ALA A 391 2.38 3.09 20.73
C ALA A 391 2.55 4.08 21.90
N SER A 392 3.08 5.25 21.59
CA SER A 392 3.50 6.28 22.56
C SER A 392 2.60 7.52 22.51
N ASN A 393 2.60 8.31 23.58
CA ASN A 393 1.87 9.59 23.67
C ASN A 393 0.37 9.46 23.37
N ASN A 394 -0.27 8.34 23.74
CA ASN A 394 -1.71 8.19 23.63
C ASN A 394 -2.39 8.60 24.94
N TYR A 395 -3.62 9.09 24.86
CA TYR A 395 -4.46 9.35 26.01
C TYR A 395 -5.10 8.02 26.44
N GLY A 396 -4.45 7.27 27.32
CA GLY A 396 -4.84 5.93 27.76
C GLY A 396 -3.73 4.89 27.56
N VAL A 397 -4.05 3.64 27.24
CA VAL A 397 -3.04 2.57 27.21
C VAL A 397 -2.35 2.50 25.85
N GLY A 398 -1.02 2.45 25.81
CA GLY A 398 -0.25 2.23 24.59
C GLY A 398 -0.67 0.93 23.88
N ILE A 399 -0.49 -0.21 24.54
CA ILE A 399 -0.95 -1.52 24.05
C ILE A 399 -1.87 -2.21 25.07
N TYR A 400 -3.10 -2.51 24.65
CA TYR A 400 -4.06 -3.30 25.43
C TYR A 400 -4.24 -4.69 24.82
N ILE A 401 -4.08 -5.74 25.63
CA ILE A 401 -4.18 -7.14 25.19
C ILE A 401 -5.28 -7.88 25.96
N ARG A 402 -6.08 -8.62 25.20
CA ARG A 402 -7.03 -9.64 25.65
C ARG A 402 -7.02 -10.78 24.62
N GLY A 403 -7.20 -12.00 25.09
CA GLY A 403 -7.09 -13.21 24.27
C GLY A 403 -5.79 -13.94 24.53
N ASN A 404 -5.55 -15.01 23.77
CA ASN A 404 -4.59 -16.06 24.14
C ASN A 404 -3.45 -16.15 23.12
N ARG A 405 -2.26 -16.56 23.58
CA ARG A 405 -1.08 -16.85 22.75
C ARG A 405 -0.65 -15.70 21.84
N ASN A 406 -0.91 -14.46 22.27
CA ASN A 406 -0.39 -13.30 21.56
C ASN A 406 1.08 -13.09 21.93
N THR A 407 1.89 -12.70 20.95
CA THR A 407 3.33 -12.46 21.11
C THR A 407 3.63 -10.99 20.88
N LEU A 408 4.18 -10.32 21.89
CA LEU A 408 4.66 -8.96 21.84
C LEU A 408 6.20 -8.99 21.73
N ARG A 409 6.78 -8.26 20.79
CA ARG A 409 8.24 -8.12 20.72
C ARG A 409 8.71 -6.74 20.28
N CYS A 410 9.73 -6.19 20.91
CA CYS A 410 10.36 -4.92 20.49
C CYS A 410 9.39 -3.74 20.31
N ASN A 411 8.32 -3.66 21.10
CA ASN A 411 7.40 -2.50 21.02
C ASN A 411 7.87 -1.37 21.95
N THR A 412 7.47 -0.15 21.65
CA THR A 412 7.76 1.04 22.46
C THR A 412 6.47 1.72 22.87
N MET A 413 6.29 1.95 24.17
CA MET A 413 5.14 2.66 24.74
C MET A 413 5.63 3.65 25.79
N ILE A 414 5.89 4.87 25.35
CA ILE A 414 6.44 5.95 26.17
C ILE A 414 5.42 7.08 26.30
N GLY A 415 5.33 7.70 27.47
CA GLY A 415 4.59 8.94 27.65
C GLY A 415 3.08 8.81 27.47
N ASN A 416 2.50 7.62 27.65
CA ASN A 416 1.05 7.49 27.55
C ASN A 416 0.37 8.12 28.78
N MET A 417 -0.61 8.98 28.51
CA MET A 417 -1.17 9.92 29.48
C MET A 417 -2.47 9.41 30.09
N ASN A 418 -2.71 9.76 31.35
CA ASN A 418 -3.96 9.51 32.04
C ASN A 418 -5.08 10.37 31.46
N GLY A 419 -6.23 9.74 31.24
CA GLY A 419 -7.44 10.42 30.78
C GLY A 419 -7.67 10.25 29.29
N SER A 420 -8.76 10.85 28.83
CA SER A 420 -9.07 11.06 27.42
C SER A 420 -9.02 12.57 27.17
N GLU A 421 -8.59 12.99 25.98
CA GLU A 421 -8.68 14.41 25.55
C GLU A 421 -10.14 14.89 25.46
N TYR A 422 -11.12 13.97 25.54
CA TYR A 422 -12.55 14.23 25.38
C TYR A 422 -13.37 13.59 26.53
N GLU A 423 -14.17 14.39 27.25
CA GLU A 423 -14.83 14.02 28.51
C GLU A 423 -15.91 12.91 28.42
N SER A 424 -16.06 12.20 29.55
CA SER A 424 -17.18 11.36 30.03
C SER A 424 -17.23 9.88 29.60
N CYS A 425 -16.75 9.01 30.49
CA CYS A 425 -16.92 7.55 30.45
C CYS A 425 -17.48 7.03 31.80
N ASP A 426 -18.72 7.40 32.16
CA ASP A 426 -19.50 6.58 33.11
C ASP A 426 -20.99 6.87 33.02
N VAL A 427 -21.79 5.81 32.83
CA VAL A 427 -23.25 5.86 33.01
C VAL A 427 -23.49 5.38 34.44
N GLY A 428 -23.60 6.31 35.39
CA GLY A 428 -24.00 6.03 36.77
C GLY A 428 -23.13 6.60 37.89
N SER A 429 -21.99 7.22 37.59
CA SER A 429 -21.22 7.98 38.60
C SER A 429 -21.63 9.46 38.59
N PRO A 430 -21.87 10.10 39.76
CA PRO A 430 -22.21 11.51 39.80
C PRO A 430 -21.11 12.35 39.13
N ALA A 431 -21.54 13.36 38.36
CA ALA A 431 -20.67 14.22 37.56
C ALA A 431 -19.45 14.71 38.35
N GLY A 432 -18.25 14.48 37.80
CA GLY A 432 -16.99 14.98 38.37
C GLY A 432 -15.91 13.93 38.67
N LYS A 433 -16.07 12.65 38.30
CA LYS A 433 -14.98 11.67 38.36
C LYS A 433 -14.56 11.20 36.96
N VAL A 434 -13.39 11.68 36.53
CA VAL A 434 -12.63 11.15 35.38
C VAL A 434 -12.38 9.65 35.62
N VAL A 435 -12.98 8.79 34.81
CA VAL A 435 -12.67 7.36 34.82
C VAL A 435 -11.34 7.19 34.10
N ARG A 436 -10.29 6.96 34.90
CA ARG A 436 -8.92 6.74 34.44
C ARG A 436 -8.87 5.40 33.70
N THR A 437 -8.93 5.42 32.38
CA THR A 437 -8.15 4.43 31.62
C THR A 437 -6.71 4.81 31.92
N GLY A 438 -6.09 4.11 32.87
CA GLY A 438 -4.74 4.46 33.32
C GLY A 438 -3.84 4.65 32.10
N GLY A 439 -3.20 5.82 31.98
CA GLY A 439 -2.22 6.13 30.96
C GLY A 439 -1.06 5.16 31.09
N GLY A 440 -1.19 4.01 30.45
CA GLY A 440 -0.38 2.84 30.76
C GLY A 440 0.44 2.42 29.55
N GLY A 441 1.61 1.84 29.75
CA GLY A 441 2.37 1.27 28.64
C GLY A 441 1.65 0.07 28.04
N ILE A 442 1.54 -1.00 28.84
CA ILE A 442 0.91 -2.27 28.49
C ILE A 442 -0.13 -2.65 29.54
N LYS A 443 -1.30 -3.11 29.08
CA LYS A 443 -2.28 -3.79 29.93
C LYS A 443 -2.69 -5.14 29.35
N VAL A 444 -2.52 -6.20 30.14
CA VAL A 444 -3.07 -7.54 29.87
C VAL A 444 -4.31 -7.77 30.73
N SER A 445 -5.43 -8.09 30.08
CA SER A 445 -6.75 -8.27 30.72
C SER A 445 -6.83 -9.55 31.55
N GLY A 446 -7.67 -9.55 32.60
CA GLY A 446 -7.76 -10.69 33.53
C GLY A 446 -8.25 -12.01 32.94
N ASP A 447 -8.97 -11.91 31.82
CA ASP A 447 -9.47 -13.03 31.04
C ASP A 447 -8.61 -13.34 29.79
N ALA A 448 -7.42 -12.76 29.69
CA ALA A 448 -6.41 -13.20 28.74
C ALA A 448 -5.82 -14.54 29.18
N GLY A 449 -5.54 -15.41 28.21
CA GLY A 449 -4.72 -16.60 28.38
C GLY A 449 -3.23 -16.25 28.26
N PRO A 450 -2.36 -17.24 28.01
CA PRO A 450 -0.91 -17.02 28.02
C PRO A 450 -0.52 -15.99 26.96
N VAL A 451 0.10 -14.90 27.37
CA VAL A 451 0.70 -13.89 26.49
C VAL A 451 2.19 -13.92 26.73
N THR A 452 2.97 -13.68 25.67
CA THR A 452 4.43 -13.64 25.78
C THR A 452 4.99 -12.32 25.25
N MET A 453 5.96 -11.77 25.96
CA MET A 453 6.50 -10.43 25.69
C MET A 453 8.03 -10.40 25.79
N TYR A 454 8.68 -9.91 24.74
CA TYR A 454 10.14 -9.88 24.62
C TYR A 454 10.63 -8.48 24.27
N HIS A 455 11.73 -8.03 24.88
CA HIS A 455 12.47 -6.82 24.48
C HIS A 455 11.61 -5.56 24.33
N THR A 456 10.56 -5.45 25.13
CA THR A 456 9.55 -4.40 24.98
C THR A 456 9.79 -3.31 26.02
N THR A 457 9.73 -2.05 25.58
CA THR A 457 10.04 -0.87 26.39
C THR A 457 8.76 -0.10 26.71
N ALA A 458 8.38 -0.07 27.98
CA ALA A 458 7.25 0.70 28.48
C ALA A 458 7.74 1.62 29.61
N CYS A 459 7.75 2.94 29.40
CA CYS A 459 8.31 3.88 30.36
C CYS A 459 7.65 5.25 30.37
N GLY A 460 7.66 5.92 31.52
CA GLY A 460 7.13 7.28 31.64
C GLY A 460 5.62 7.37 31.37
N ASN A 461 4.88 6.28 31.59
CA ASN A 461 3.43 6.24 31.41
C ASN A 461 2.72 6.65 32.71
N ASP A 462 1.68 7.47 32.69
CA ASP A 462 1.13 8.08 33.90
C ASP A 462 0.64 7.10 34.99
N ALA A 463 0.12 5.93 34.62
CA ALA A 463 -0.46 4.98 35.56
C ALA A 463 0.50 3.83 35.91
N TYR A 464 0.86 3.03 34.93
CA TYR A 464 1.71 1.85 35.05
C TYR A 464 2.46 1.66 33.73
N ASP A 465 3.63 1.06 33.76
CA ASP A 465 4.31 0.68 32.53
C ASP A 465 3.80 -0.66 32.04
N ILE A 466 3.69 -1.64 32.95
CA ILE A 466 3.19 -2.97 32.64
C ILE A 466 2.19 -3.38 33.72
N TYR A 467 0.96 -3.68 33.30
CA TYR A 467 -0.07 -4.18 34.19
C TYR A 467 -0.61 -5.49 33.65
N ASP A 468 -0.39 -6.56 34.41
CA ASP A 468 -0.95 -7.87 34.13
C ASP A 468 -2.06 -8.19 35.14
N ASP A 469 -3.27 -8.42 34.63
CA ASP A 469 -4.41 -8.88 35.45
C ASP A 469 -4.69 -10.37 35.22
N SER A 470 -3.98 -11.00 34.27
CA SER A 470 -4.33 -12.32 33.74
C SER A 470 -4.12 -13.44 34.75
N ALA A 471 -5.03 -14.41 34.75
CA ALA A 471 -4.92 -15.60 35.60
C ALA A 471 -3.76 -16.52 35.20
N THR A 472 -3.27 -16.43 33.96
CA THR A 472 -2.20 -17.28 33.41
C THR A 472 -0.80 -16.68 33.52
N GLN A 473 -0.71 -15.41 33.93
CA GLN A 473 0.50 -14.58 33.95
C GLN A 473 1.12 -14.34 32.57
N LEU A 474 1.41 -13.08 32.28
CA LEU A 474 2.23 -12.60 31.18
C LEU A 474 3.65 -13.13 31.41
N THR A 475 4.12 -13.93 30.46
CA THR A 475 5.51 -14.39 30.44
C THR A 475 6.34 -13.37 29.68
N GLY A 476 7.50 -13.00 30.19
CA GLY A 476 8.36 -12.13 29.40
C GLY A 476 9.84 -12.27 29.71
N ASP A 477 10.63 -11.76 28.78
CA ASP A 477 12.08 -11.77 28.86
C ASP A 477 12.66 -10.46 28.31
N ASN A 478 13.66 -9.92 29.04
CA ASN A 478 14.42 -8.74 28.68
C ASN A 478 13.59 -7.48 28.41
N ASN A 479 12.59 -7.17 29.24
CA ASN A 479 11.74 -5.99 29.07
C ASN A 479 12.24 -4.80 29.91
N THR A 480 11.77 -3.59 29.58
CA THR A 480 12.14 -2.35 30.27
C THR A 480 10.91 -1.68 30.86
N CYS A 481 10.88 -1.49 32.19
CA CYS A 481 9.82 -0.76 32.90
C CYS A 481 10.23 -0.35 34.32
N ASP A 482 9.59 0.68 34.90
CA ASP A 482 9.75 1.06 36.31
C ASP A 482 8.55 0.68 37.18
N ARG A 483 7.35 0.60 36.59
CA ARG A 483 6.11 0.27 37.29
C ARG A 483 5.41 -0.93 36.65
N ALA A 484 5.80 -2.12 37.13
CA ALA A 484 5.14 -3.38 36.84
C ALA A 484 4.11 -3.76 37.92
N VAL A 485 2.97 -4.32 37.53
CA VAL A 485 1.95 -4.87 38.43
C VAL A 485 1.62 -6.30 38.00
N ASN A 486 1.79 -7.26 38.92
CA ASN A 486 1.65 -8.72 38.73
C ASN A 486 2.44 -9.29 37.54
N TYR A 487 3.50 -8.61 37.12
CA TYR A 487 4.36 -9.04 36.02
C TYR A 487 5.75 -9.36 36.56
N ASN A 488 6.31 -10.48 36.07
CA ASN A 488 7.67 -10.89 36.33
C ASN A 488 8.35 -11.10 34.99
N ASP A 489 9.48 -10.43 34.73
CA ASP A 489 10.41 -10.91 33.72
C ASP A 489 11.00 -12.24 34.20
N ASN A 490 11.26 -13.18 33.28
CA ASN A 490 11.73 -14.55 33.56
C ASN A 490 13.00 -14.62 34.44
N SER A 491 13.68 -13.50 34.67
CA SER A 491 14.88 -13.34 35.49
C SER A 491 14.74 -12.38 36.69
N VAL A 492 13.60 -11.68 36.87
CA VAL A 492 13.39 -10.72 37.98
C VAL A 492 11.95 -10.80 38.54
N PRO A 493 11.77 -11.20 39.81
CA PRO A 493 10.45 -11.19 40.44
C PRO A 493 9.88 -9.77 40.61
N ALA A 494 8.61 -9.59 40.24
CA ALA A 494 7.78 -8.39 40.37
C ALA A 494 8.33 -7.12 39.68
N ALA A 495 9.19 -7.28 38.68
CA ALA A 495 9.78 -6.17 37.93
C ALA A 495 10.21 -6.61 36.52
N CYS A 496 10.58 -5.62 35.71
CA CYS A 496 11.31 -5.84 34.45
C CYS A 496 12.81 -6.06 34.71
N VAL A 497 13.50 -6.72 33.78
CA VAL A 497 14.97 -6.83 33.79
C VAL A 497 15.64 -5.46 33.78
N TYR A 498 15.11 -4.55 32.97
CA TYR A 498 15.63 -3.20 32.80
C TYR A 498 14.66 -2.17 33.36
N THR A 499 15.19 -1.04 33.83
CA THR A 499 14.42 0.02 34.47
C THR A 499 14.24 1.22 33.55
N CYS A 500 13.22 2.05 33.77
CA CYS A 500 13.09 3.31 33.02
C CYS A 500 14.15 4.34 33.38
N ALA A 501 14.84 4.20 34.52
CA ALA A 501 16.01 5.01 34.83
C ALA A 501 17.14 4.78 33.80
N ASP A 502 17.21 3.58 33.21
CA ASP A 502 18.10 3.27 32.08
C ASP A 502 17.71 4.03 30.80
N LEU A 503 16.59 4.79 30.80
CA LEU A 503 16.16 5.73 29.76
C LEU A 503 16.35 7.23 30.13
N THR A 504 16.64 7.57 31.40
CA THR A 504 16.50 8.94 31.96
C THR A 504 17.60 9.96 31.59
N SER A 505 18.15 9.89 30.39
CA SER A 505 18.93 10.99 29.83
C SER A 505 18.19 11.86 28.81
N VAL A 506 16.92 11.57 28.53
CA VAL A 506 16.19 12.29 27.49
C VAL A 506 14.79 12.64 28.00
N TYR A 507 14.67 13.80 28.64
CA TYR A 507 13.39 14.50 28.77
C TYR A 507 13.61 16.02 28.63
N TYR A 508 12.50 16.72 28.36
CA TYR A 508 12.30 18.15 28.03
C TYR A 508 12.12 18.39 26.51
N ASP A 509 11.13 19.12 26.03
CA ASP A 509 9.97 19.80 26.64
C ASP A 509 8.96 20.00 25.50
N PHE A 510 7.65 19.96 25.79
CA PHE A 510 6.62 20.36 24.81
C PHE A 510 6.33 21.84 25.02
N ASP A 511 6.66 22.68 24.05
CA ASP A 511 6.08 24.03 23.95
C ASP A 511 5.36 24.26 22.62
N ARG A 512 4.23 24.94 22.75
CA ARG A 512 3.41 25.50 21.65
C ARG A 512 4.23 26.61 20.99
N ASP A 513 4.15 26.69 19.67
CA ASP A 513 4.75 27.70 18.78
C ASP A 513 6.07 27.25 18.12
N GLY A 514 5.97 26.80 16.86
CA GLY A 514 7.05 26.21 16.08
C GLY A 514 8.22 27.15 15.75
N GLN A 515 9.23 27.22 16.61
CA GLN A 515 10.57 27.77 16.34
C GLN A 515 11.66 26.93 17.04
N TYR A 516 12.70 26.55 16.30
CA TYR A 516 13.85 25.75 16.78
C TYR A 516 14.89 26.61 17.51
N SER A 517 15.40 26.13 18.66
CA SER A 517 16.69 26.59 19.19
C SER A 517 17.47 25.44 19.86
N ASN A 518 18.73 25.29 19.47
CA ASN A 518 19.69 24.28 19.93
C ASN A 518 20.26 24.61 21.31
N LYS A 519 20.36 23.61 22.20
CA LYS A 519 21.52 23.34 23.10
C LYS A 519 21.52 21.87 23.57
N PRO A 520 22.62 21.10 23.42
CA PRO A 520 22.76 19.76 24.00
C PRO A 520 23.83 19.74 25.10
N GLU A 521 23.47 19.38 26.34
CA GLU A 521 24.42 18.84 27.31
C GLU A 521 23.76 17.78 28.21
N ASN A 522 24.36 16.58 28.18
CA ASN A 522 24.40 15.48 29.15
C ASN A 522 23.47 14.26 29.03
N CYS A 523 24.14 13.08 29.02
CA CYS A 523 23.76 11.72 29.42
C CYS A 523 23.07 10.83 28.35
N ILE A 524 22.82 9.51 28.44
CA ILE A 524 23.33 8.18 28.92
C ILE A 524 22.13 7.23 28.67
N CYS A 525 22.22 6.21 27.79
CA CYS A 525 21.42 4.96 27.82
C CYS A 525 22.27 3.86 27.14
N GLY A 526 22.38 2.61 27.59
CA GLY A 526 21.47 1.77 28.39
C GLY A 526 21.18 0.51 27.57
N VAL A 527 21.79 -0.62 27.93
CA VAL A 527 21.78 -1.91 27.20
C VAL A 527 20.39 -2.56 27.31
N GLY A 528 19.72 -2.91 26.19
CA GLY A 528 18.51 -3.75 26.21
C GLY A 528 17.29 -3.34 25.39
N ALA A 529 17.26 -2.15 24.76
CA ALA A 529 16.10 -1.69 23.97
C ALA A 529 16.23 -2.01 22.47
N CYS A 530 15.23 -2.67 21.86
CA CYS A 530 15.13 -2.74 20.39
C CYS A 530 14.82 -1.34 19.84
N CYS A 531 15.68 -0.82 18.96
CA CYS A 531 15.42 0.45 18.26
C CYS A 531 14.11 0.35 17.45
N ASN A 532 13.10 1.12 17.86
CA ASN A 532 11.84 1.24 17.16
C ASN A 532 11.89 2.46 16.22
N PRO A 533 11.81 2.28 14.90
CA PRO A 533 11.91 3.37 13.93
C PRO A 533 10.75 4.37 13.98
N GLY A 534 9.69 4.09 14.77
CA GLY A 534 8.50 4.93 14.85
C GLY A 534 8.63 6.23 15.64
N LEU A 535 9.80 6.68 16.11
CA LEU A 535 9.90 7.84 17.02
C LEU A 535 10.08 9.23 16.38
N PHE A 536 10.11 9.38 15.04
CA PHE A 536 10.48 10.68 14.43
C PHE A 536 9.61 11.12 13.23
N ASN A 537 9.51 12.45 13.04
CA ASN A 537 8.67 13.15 12.04
C ASN A 537 9.34 13.31 10.65
N SER A 538 8.67 14.00 9.74
CA SER A 538 8.88 14.05 8.27
C SER A 538 10.16 14.72 7.75
N SER A 539 11.12 15.06 8.61
CA SER A 539 12.42 15.60 8.18
C SER A 539 13.60 14.65 8.37
N GLY A 540 13.40 13.44 8.91
CA GLY A 540 14.40 12.37 8.84
C GLY A 540 15.77 12.66 9.46
N ILE A 541 15.89 13.59 10.41
CA ILE A 541 17.14 13.84 11.15
C ILE A 541 16.86 14.12 12.64
N ALA A 542 17.33 13.21 13.50
CA ALA A 542 18.13 13.44 14.72
C ALA A 542 18.40 12.04 15.32
N SER A 543 19.64 11.53 15.29
CA SER A 543 20.59 11.56 16.42
C SER A 543 19.95 11.21 17.78
N HIS A 544 20.63 10.36 18.55
CA HIS A 544 20.31 9.86 19.91
C HIS A 544 19.83 8.40 20.00
N CYS A 545 20.73 7.49 19.61
CA CYS A 545 21.02 6.27 20.37
C CYS A 545 22.54 6.07 20.37
N THR A 546 23.27 6.84 21.17
CA THR A 546 24.66 6.56 21.55
C THR A 546 24.98 7.22 22.88
N TYR A 547 25.09 6.38 23.92
CA TYR A 547 26.12 6.38 24.96
C TYR A 547 26.51 7.71 25.62
N CYS A 548 26.52 7.75 26.95
CA CYS A 548 27.41 8.65 27.67
C CYS A 548 27.93 7.97 28.94
N ASP A 549 29.23 8.02 29.12
CA ASP A 549 29.82 8.51 30.37
C ASP A 549 30.63 9.73 29.91
N CYS A 550 30.34 10.91 30.47
CA CYS A 550 31.07 12.15 30.18
C CYS A 550 31.88 12.53 31.42
N GLN A 551 33.07 13.10 31.22
CA GLN A 551 33.50 14.41 31.76
C GLN A 551 34.88 14.78 31.17
N ASP A 552 34.98 15.88 30.42
CA ASP A 552 35.62 17.14 30.88
C ASP A 552 35.86 18.17 29.74
N THR A 553 35.11 19.26 29.84
CA THR A 553 35.41 20.69 29.48
C THR A 553 35.58 21.18 28.02
N PRO A 554 35.21 22.47 27.78
CA PRO A 554 34.50 22.94 26.57
C PRO A 554 35.30 23.91 25.67
N GLY A 555 34.84 24.08 24.42
CA GLY A 555 35.16 25.27 23.63
C GLY A 555 34.91 25.19 22.13
N ASN A 556 33.99 26.03 21.65
CA ASN A 556 33.90 26.66 20.30
C ASN A 556 33.62 25.73 19.11
N ASP A 557 32.86 26.08 18.07
CA ASP A 557 32.03 27.22 17.68
C ASP A 557 31.12 26.71 16.54
N ILE A 558 29.99 27.35 16.29
CA ILE A 558 29.05 26.98 15.22
C ILE A 558 29.34 27.82 13.95
N ASN A 559 29.25 27.16 12.79
CA ASN A 559 29.26 27.65 11.39
C ASN A 559 30.63 27.87 10.72
N ASP A 560 31.02 26.93 9.86
CA ASP A 560 31.27 27.25 8.44
C ASP A 560 31.26 25.96 7.60
N CYS A 561 30.94 26.11 6.32
CA CYS A 561 30.96 25.07 5.31
C CYS A 561 32.32 24.36 5.24
N ASP A 562 32.32 23.02 5.31
CA ASP A 562 33.22 22.26 4.46
C ASP A 562 32.71 20.84 4.19
N ALA A 563 32.49 20.59 2.90
CA ALA A 563 32.42 19.26 2.34
C ALA A 563 33.77 18.56 2.56
N GLY A 564 33.94 17.88 3.69
CA GLY A 564 35.20 17.22 3.97
C GLY A 564 35.39 16.73 5.40
N LYS A 565 34.49 15.87 5.90
CA LYS A 565 34.74 14.90 7.01
C LYS A 565 33.49 14.06 7.32
N LEU A 566 32.92 13.38 6.33
CA LEU A 566 32.15 12.16 6.62
C LEU A 566 33.17 11.06 6.90
N GLY A 567 33.11 10.45 8.09
CA GLY A 567 33.87 9.24 8.39
C GLY A 567 33.65 8.22 7.26
N ASN A 568 34.74 7.59 6.80
CA ASN A 568 34.76 6.72 5.63
C ASN A 568 33.52 5.80 5.52
N PRO A 569 32.90 5.68 4.33
CA PRO A 569 31.64 4.95 4.13
C PRO A 569 31.76 3.47 4.50
N GLY A 570 30.74 2.92 5.15
CA GLY A 570 30.62 1.50 5.47
C GLY A 570 29.46 1.17 6.42
N CYS A 571 29.43 -0.08 6.89
CA CYS A 571 28.47 -0.53 7.90
C CYS A 571 29.05 -0.23 9.29
N VAL A 572 28.54 0.81 9.94
CA VAL A 572 29.02 1.28 11.23
C VAL A 572 28.41 0.42 12.32
N ALA A 573 29.24 -0.17 13.20
CA ALA A 573 28.74 -1.00 14.29
C ALA A 573 27.87 -0.17 15.24
N ASN A 574 26.65 -0.64 15.52
CA ASN A 574 25.66 0.10 16.30
C ASN A 574 26.10 0.31 17.76
N SER A 575 26.93 -0.58 18.30
CA SER A 575 27.44 -0.51 19.67
C SER A 575 28.77 0.23 19.80
N ASP A 576 29.45 0.52 18.69
CA ASP A 576 30.74 1.20 18.68
C ASP A 576 30.98 1.87 17.31
N PRO A 577 30.65 3.16 17.16
CA PRO A 577 30.80 3.88 15.89
C PRO A 577 32.24 4.00 15.38
N SER A 578 33.25 3.68 16.21
CA SER A 578 34.65 3.62 15.75
C SER A 578 34.91 2.39 14.87
N ILE A 579 34.07 1.36 14.97
CA ILE A 579 34.12 0.16 14.14
C ILE A 579 33.27 0.40 12.90
N VAL A 580 33.92 0.50 11.75
CA VAL A 580 33.25 0.61 10.44
C VAL A 580 33.64 -0.60 9.61
N TYR A 581 32.68 -1.51 9.41
CA TYR A 581 32.85 -2.66 8.54
C TYR A 581 32.76 -2.23 7.07
N ARG A 582 33.78 -2.55 6.30
CA ARG A 582 33.90 -2.28 4.86
C ARG A 582 33.94 -3.59 4.09
N CYS A 583 34.11 -3.47 2.77
CA CYS A 583 34.28 -4.63 1.90
C CYS A 583 35.27 -5.65 2.49
N GLY A 584 34.85 -6.91 2.60
CA GLY A 584 35.65 -8.02 3.11
C GLY A 584 35.74 -8.12 4.63
N ASP A 585 35.19 -7.16 5.38
CA ASP A 585 35.24 -7.21 6.84
C ASP A 585 34.24 -8.21 7.42
N THR A 586 34.64 -8.79 8.56
CA THR A 586 33.79 -9.68 9.35
C THR A 586 32.97 -8.86 10.34
N VAL A 587 31.66 -8.87 10.15
CA VAL A 587 30.66 -8.22 10.99
C VAL A 587 30.43 -9.05 12.24
N MET A 588 31.01 -8.61 13.34
CA MET A 588 30.90 -9.26 14.65
C MET A 588 29.78 -8.67 15.51
N LYS A 589 29.18 -7.56 15.08
CA LYS A 589 28.15 -6.81 15.81
C LYS A 589 27.15 -6.22 14.82
N SER A 590 25.90 -6.07 15.23
CA SER A 590 24.89 -5.37 14.42
C SER A 590 25.41 -4.01 13.95
N CYS A 591 25.16 -3.69 12.68
CA CYS A 591 25.69 -2.49 12.05
C CYS A 591 24.67 -1.88 11.09
N THR A 592 24.79 -0.57 10.88
CA THR A 592 23.94 0.21 9.97
C THR A 592 24.82 0.95 8.98
N PHE A 593 24.46 0.91 7.70
CA PHE A 593 25.20 1.61 6.66
C PHE A 593 25.06 3.13 6.79
N ASN A 594 26.18 3.84 6.68
CA ASN A 594 26.23 5.31 6.60
C ASN A 594 26.62 5.84 5.21
N GLY A 595 26.77 4.92 4.25
CA GLY A 595 27.17 5.21 2.88
C GLY A 595 27.38 3.93 2.10
N SER A 596 27.24 4.02 0.78
CA SER A 596 27.41 2.86 -0.10
C SER A 596 28.86 2.37 -0.14
N LEU A 597 29.02 1.06 -0.27
CA LEU A 597 30.31 0.40 -0.43
C LEU A 597 30.56 0.05 -1.91
N THR A 598 31.80 0.23 -2.34
CA THR A 598 32.29 -0.28 -3.63
C THR A 598 33.48 -1.19 -3.37
N CYS A 599 33.30 -2.48 -3.66
CA CYS A 599 34.27 -3.51 -3.33
C CYS A 599 35.21 -3.78 -4.49
N SER A 600 36.48 -4.05 -4.17
CA SER A 600 37.48 -4.37 -5.18
C SER A 600 37.25 -5.75 -5.78
N ALA A 601 37.80 -5.98 -6.96
CA ALA A 601 37.71 -7.29 -7.61
C ALA A 601 38.30 -8.39 -6.72
N GLY A 602 37.52 -9.45 -6.50
CA GLY A 602 37.94 -10.54 -5.65
C GLY A 602 37.48 -10.45 -4.18
N GLN A 603 36.81 -9.37 -3.79
CA GLN A 603 36.47 -9.11 -2.40
C GLN A 603 34.98 -9.39 -2.13
N HIS A 604 34.68 -9.96 -0.95
CA HIS A 604 33.31 -10.00 -0.44
C HIS A 604 32.82 -8.58 -0.10
N GLY A 605 31.51 -8.37 -0.07
CA GLY A 605 30.95 -7.18 0.57
C GLY A 605 31.11 -7.28 2.09
N LEU A 606 30.24 -8.01 2.77
CA LEU A 606 30.37 -8.26 4.22
C LEU A 606 30.37 -9.75 4.53
N ILE A 607 31.12 -10.13 5.55
CA ILE A 607 31.18 -11.50 6.08
C ILE A 607 30.49 -11.50 7.45
N ILE A 608 29.46 -12.31 7.64
CA ILE A 608 28.85 -12.47 8.97
C ILE A 608 29.81 -13.24 9.87
N GLY A 609 30.00 -12.75 11.09
CA GLY A 609 30.91 -13.35 12.09
C GLY A 609 30.29 -13.63 13.45
N ALA A 610 29.00 -13.37 13.65
CA ALA A 610 28.31 -13.60 14.91
C ALA A 610 26.83 -13.94 14.68
N ASP A 611 26.26 -14.70 15.61
CA ASP A 611 24.81 -14.93 15.73
C ASP A 611 24.12 -13.66 16.26
N ASP A 612 22.79 -13.59 16.13
CA ASP A 612 21.96 -12.53 16.74
C ASP A 612 22.29 -11.10 16.28
N ILE A 613 22.82 -10.94 15.06
CA ILE A 613 23.18 -9.63 14.50
C ILE A 613 22.24 -9.16 13.38
N THR A 614 22.10 -7.85 13.27
CA THR A 614 21.39 -7.20 12.16
C THR A 614 22.33 -6.36 11.32
N ILE A 615 22.27 -6.55 10.01
CA ILE A 615 22.86 -5.66 9.00
C ILE A 615 21.72 -4.86 8.36
N ASP A 616 21.66 -3.57 8.67
CA ASP A 616 20.70 -2.65 8.08
C ASP A 616 21.38 -1.79 7.01
N GLY A 617 20.96 -1.97 5.76
CA GLY A 617 21.47 -1.20 4.65
C GLY A 617 21.00 0.25 4.63
N ALA A 618 19.94 0.62 5.36
CA ALA A 618 19.37 1.97 5.38
C ALA A 618 19.11 2.57 3.97
N GLY A 619 18.86 1.72 2.97
CA GLY A 619 18.67 2.10 1.57
C GLY A 619 19.97 2.30 0.78
N TYR A 620 21.14 2.15 1.41
CA TYR A 620 22.44 2.17 0.75
C TYR A 620 22.75 0.87 0.03
N LYS A 621 23.87 0.88 -0.68
CA LYS A 621 24.25 -0.14 -1.64
C LYS A 621 25.61 -0.76 -1.33
N ILE A 622 25.75 -2.05 -1.61
CA ILE A 622 27.04 -2.71 -1.79
C ILE A 622 27.19 -3.05 -3.27
N SER A 623 28.15 -2.42 -3.94
CA SER A 623 28.51 -2.70 -5.33
C SER A 623 29.79 -3.52 -5.37
N GLY A 624 29.72 -4.72 -5.93
CA GLY A 624 30.90 -5.52 -6.26
C GLY A 624 31.48 -5.17 -7.63
N THR A 625 32.37 -6.03 -8.10
CA THR A 625 32.79 -6.06 -9.50
C THR A 625 32.34 -7.36 -10.14
N VAL A 626 31.96 -7.31 -11.41
CA VAL A 626 31.54 -8.48 -12.21
C VAL A 626 32.36 -9.72 -11.87
N CYS A 627 31.66 -10.76 -11.40
CA CYS A 627 32.23 -12.01 -10.93
C CYS A 627 33.23 -12.58 -11.94
N THR A 628 34.51 -12.71 -11.62
CA THR A 628 35.53 -13.31 -12.51
C THR A 628 35.83 -14.77 -12.16
N ALA A 629 35.63 -15.16 -10.90
CA ALA A 629 35.74 -16.51 -10.38
C ALA A 629 34.71 -16.72 -9.26
N ALA A 630 34.12 -17.91 -9.17
CA ALA A 630 33.11 -18.23 -8.16
C ALA A 630 33.69 -18.08 -6.74
N GLY A 631 32.93 -17.47 -5.84
CA GLY A 631 33.30 -17.41 -4.41
C GLY A 631 32.95 -16.11 -3.72
N HIS A 632 32.96 -14.97 -4.42
CA HIS A 632 32.74 -13.67 -3.77
C HIS A 632 31.26 -13.29 -3.72
N CYS A 633 30.81 -12.95 -2.52
CA CYS A 633 29.41 -12.65 -2.24
C CYS A 633 29.26 -11.21 -1.78
N GLY A 634 28.10 -10.60 -2.05
CA GLY A 634 27.76 -9.30 -1.46
C GLY A 634 27.66 -9.42 0.04
N ILE A 635 26.90 -10.40 0.54
CA ILE A 635 26.95 -10.82 1.94
C ILE A 635 27.09 -12.34 2.02
N ILE A 636 27.99 -12.82 2.86
CA ILE A 636 28.16 -14.25 3.14
C ILE A 636 28.01 -14.54 4.63
N ASN A 637 27.13 -15.49 4.94
CA ASN A 637 26.98 -16.08 6.26
C ASN A 637 27.46 -17.54 6.23
N ASN A 638 28.48 -17.89 7.01
CA ASN A 638 29.05 -19.23 7.08
C ASN A 638 28.68 -19.96 8.38
N GLY A 639 27.38 -20.06 8.67
CA GLY A 639 26.86 -20.89 9.77
C GLY A 639 26.47 -20.12 11.03
N PHE A 640 26.12 -18.84 10.89
CA PHE A 640 25.60 -18.04 12.00
C PHE A 640 24.08 -17.93 11.95
N ASP A 641 23.45 -18.02 13.11
CA ASP A 641 22.00 -18.12 13.28
C ASP A 641 21.39 -16.79 13.73
N ASN A 642 20.08 -16.64 13.53
CA ASN A 642 19.32 -15.43 13.89
C ASN A 642 19.90 -14.11 13.32
N VAL A 643 20.45 -14.16 12.12
CA VAL A 643 20.99 -12.97 11.43
C VAL A 643 19.91 -12.32 10.58
N THR A 644 19.76 -11.00 10.72
CA THR A 644 18.84 -10.20 9.91
C THR A 644 19.59 -9.34 8.90
N ILE A 645 19.23 -9.40 7.62
CA ILE A 645 19.72 -8.52 6.55
C ILE A 645 18.54 -7.78 5.96
N LYS A 646 18.58 -6.44 5.98
CA LYS A 646 17.44 -5.63 5.52
C LYS A 646 17.82 -4.31 4.85
N ASN A 647 16.88 -3.75 4.08
CA ASN A 647 16.96 -2.42 3.49
C ASN A 647 18.23 -2.16 2.66
N LEU A 648 18.72 -3.17 1.95
CA LEU A 648 20.03 -3.12 1.31
C LEU A 648 19.93 -3.42 -0.18
N GLU A 649 20.64 -2.63 -1.00
CA GLU A 649 20.87 -2.92 -2.41
C GLU A 649 22.21 -3.64 -2.60
N ILE A 650 22.21 -4.74 -3.34
CA ILE A 650 23.42 -5.56 -3.59
C ILE A 650 23.50 -5.88 -5.08
N GLU A 651 24.63 -5.53 -5.69
CA GLU A 651 24.86 -5.81 -7.10
C GLU A 651 26.29 -6.27 -7.43
N ASN A 652 26.45 -6.85 -8.62
CA ASN A 652 27.75 -7.15 -9.23
C ASN A 652 28.64 -8.10 -8.39
N PHE A 653 28.04 -9.05 -7.64
CA PHE A 653 28.77 -10.12 -6.96
C PHE A 653 28.58 -11.47 -7.65
N CYS A 654 29.26 -12.54 -7.22
CA CYS A 654 28.97 -13.89 -7.73
C CYS A 654 27.67 -14.44 -7.14
N ASP A 655 27.49 -14.32 -5.83
CA ASP A 655 26.21 -14.48 -5.15
C ASP A 655 25.85 -13.14 -4.50
N GLY A 656 24.61 -12.66 -4.62
CA GLY A 656 24.19 -11.45 -3.92
C GLY A 656 24.26 -11.66 -2.40
N ILE A 657 23.44 -12.59 -1.89
CA ILE A 657 23.49 -13.05 -0.49
C ILE A 657 23.63 -14.56 -0.45
N LYS A 658 24.54 -15.05 0.39
CA LYS A 658 24.76 -16.48 0.59
C LYS A 658 24.64 -16.86 2.06
N LEU A 659 23.66 -17.69 2.38
CA LEU A 659 23.53 -18.35 3.68
C LEU A 659 24.06 -19.77 3.55
N ASN A 660 25.19 -20.05 4.19
CA ASN A 660 26.00 -21.24 3.95
C ASN A 660 26.16 -22.09 5.20
N GLY A 661 25.28 -23.08 5.37
CA GLY A 661 25.47 -24.15 6.35
C GLY A 661 26.59 -25.10 5.95
N THR A 662 27.36 -25.60 6.93
CA THR A 662 28.53 -26.46 6.72
C THR A 662 28.14 -27.96 6.65
N MET A 663 29.14 -28.86 6.61
CA MET A 663 28.90 -30.31 6.67
C MET A 663 28.53 -30.80 8.09
N ALA A 664 28.85 -30.02 9.12
CA ALA A 664 28.55 -30.33 10.51
C ALA A 664 27.27 -29.63 10.99
N ASP A 665 27.05 -28.38 10.55
CA ASP A 665 26.02 -27.49 11.12
C ASP A 665 25.14 -26.84 10.02
N LYS A 666 23.84 -26.72 10.30
CA LYS A 666 22.87 -25.94 9.50
C LYS A 666 23.06 -24.44 9.77
N VAL A 667 22.38 -23.61 8.99
CA VAL A 667 22.21 -22.18 9.27
C VAL A 667 20.72 -21.92 9.45
N GLU A 668 20.29 -21.28 10.53
CA GLU A 668 18.87 -21.18 10.87
C GLU A 668 18.41 -19.84 11.43
N GLU A 669 17.09 -19.62 11.38
CA GLU A 669 16.42 -18.42 11.92
C GLU A 669 16.87 -17.10 11.30
N ASN A 670 17.49 -17.17 10.12
CA ASN A 670 17.95 -15.99 9.40
C ASN A 670 16.78 -15.28 8.71
N THR A 671 16.82 -13.95 8.63
CA THR A 671 15.80 -13.15 7.97
C THR A 671 16.41 -12.23 6.92
N ILE A 672 15.90 -12.27 5.68
CA ILE A 672 16.27 -11.35 4.59
C ILE A 672 15.02 -10.65 4.10
N TYR A 673 14.93 -9.33 4.25
CA TYR A 673 13.76 -8.60 3.78
C TYR A 673 14.00 -7.17 3.31
N ASN A 674 13.14 -6.71 2.40
CA ASN A 674 13.22 -5.36 1.81
C ASN A 674 14.59 -5.06 1.17
N CYS A 675 15.18 -6.05 0.49
CA CYS A 675 16.44 -5.90 -0.22
C CYS A 675 16.25 -5.91 -1.74
N LYS A 676 17.12 -5.19 -2.46
CA LYS A 676 17.26 -5.25 -3.92
C LYS A 676 18.53 -6.01 -4.28
N ILE A 677 18.40 -7.13 -4.98
CA ILE A 677 19.53 -8.04 -5.25
C ILE A 677 19.57 -8.32 -6.73
N HIS A 678 20.47 -7.65 -7.44
CA HIS A 678 20.43 -7.64 -8.89
C HIS A 678 21.79 -7.65 -9.58
N ASP A 679 21.78 -7.97 -10.87
CA ASP A 679 22.97 -7.99 -11.74
C ASP A 679 24.14 -8.80 -11.16
N ASN A 680 23.85 -9.85 -10.38
CA ASN A 680 24.86 -10.75 -9.84
C ASN A 680 25.20 -11.88 -10.83
N GLY A 681 26.41 -12.38 -10.72
CA GLY A 681 27.03 -13.39 -11.57
C GLY A 681 27.44 -12.84 -12.92
N ASN A 682 27.76 -13.74 -13.85
CA ASN A 682 28.13 -13.38 -15.22
C ASN A 682 27.91 -14.57 -16.17
N THR A 683 28.27 -14.45 -17.45
CA THR A 683 28.08 -15.52 -18.44
C THR A 683 29.21 -16.55 -18.52
N THR A 684 30.29 -16.41 -17.72
CA THR A 684 31.49 -17.28 -17.76
C THR A 684 31.69 -18.11 -16.49
N VAL A 685 31.06 -17.75 -15.37
CA VAL A 685 31.18 -18.40 -14.05
C VAL A 685 29.93 -19.20 -13.72
N SER A 686 30.08 -20.44 -13.27
CA SER A 686 28.96 -21.30 -12.86
C SER A 686 28.62 -21.12 -11.38
N GLY A 687 27.40 -21.51 -10.98
CA GLY A 687 26.99 -21.57 -9.57
C GLY A 687 26.73 -20.23 -8.88
N THR A 688 26.40 -19.18 -9.65
CA THR A 688 26.06 -17.83 -9.17
C THR A 688 24.55 -17.63 -9.00
N HIS A 689 24.11 -16.90 -8.00
CA HIS A 689 22.69 -16.70 -7.66
C HIS A 689 22.41 -15.30 -7.08
N GLY A 690 21.15 -14.86 -7.07
CA GLY A 690 20.75 -13.69 -6.28
C GLY A 690 20.88 -13.98 -4.78
N ILE A 691 20.03 -14.88 -4.28
CA ILE A 691 20.10 -15.44 -2.93
C ILE A 691 20.39 -16.94 -3.02
N ASN A 692 21.41 -17.39 -2.29
CA ASN A 692 21.85 -18.78 -2.25
C ASN A 692 21.71 -19.35 -0.83
N LEU A 693 20.71 -20.19 -0.63
CA LEU A 693 20.38 -20.85 0.63
C LEU A 693 20.93 -22.27 0.63
N ILE A 694 22.03 -22.50 1.34
CA ILE A 694 22.70 -23.78 1.44
C ILE A 694 22.46 -24.31 2.85
N LYS A 695 21.67 -25.39 2.95
CA LYS A 695 21.30 -26.06 4.20
C LYS A 695 20.62 -25.14 5.23
N THR A 696 19.94 -24.11 4.74
CA THR A 696 19.25 -23.10 5.55
C THR A 696 17.92 -23.61 6.10
N CYS A 697 17.63 -23.41 7.38
CA CYS A 697 16.40 -23.87 8.02
C CYS A 697 15.66 -22.74 8.76
N ASN A 698 14.35 -22.88 8.95
CA ASN A 698 13.53 -21.96 9.77
C ASN A 698 13.72 -20.46 9.43
N SER A 699 14.13 -20.15 8.19
CA SER A 699 14.52 -18.78 7.80
C SER A 699 13.44 -18.12 6.97
N THR A 700 13.38 -16.79 7.03
CA THR A 700 12.35 -15.99 6.34
C THR A 700 12.97 -15.10 5.27
N ILE A 701 12.47 -15.22 4.04
CA ILE A 701 12.87 -14.38 2.91
C ILE A 701 11.62 -13.68 2.38
N SER A 702 11.50 -12.37 2.62
CA SER A 702 10.29 -11.64 2.22
C SER A 702 10.52 -10.25 1.65
N ASP A 703 9.59 -9.79 0.82
CA ASP A 703 9.57 -8.40 0.34
C ASP A 703 10.85 -7.99 -0.42
N ASN A 704 11.55 -8.93 -1.06
CA ASN A 704 12.77 -8.65 -1.82
C ASN A 704 12.48 -8.51 -3.32
N GLU A 705 13.29 -7.70 -3.99
CA GLU A 705 13.32 -7.57 -5.45
C GLU A 705 14.61 -8.19 -6.00
N ILE A 706 14.50 -9.28 -6.77
CA ILE A 706 15.63 -10.12 -7.16
C ILE A 706 15.63 -10.35 -8.67
N TYR A 707 16.56 -9.71 -9.39
CA TYR A 707 16.51 -9.69 -10.85
C TYR A 707 17.86 -9.67 -11.56
N ASN A 708 17.84 -9.96 -12.86
CA ASN A 708 19.03 -9.96 -13.75
C ASN A 708 20.20 -10.83 -13.27
N ASN A 709 19.97 -11.82 -12.40
CA ASN A 709 21.04 -12.68 -11.94
C ASN A 709 21.43 -13.68 -13.04
N THR A 710 22.73 -13.73 -13.34
CA THR A 710 23.31 -14.41 -14.49
C THR A 710 24.29 -15.50 -14.06
N ALA A 711 24.51 -16.51 -14.88
CA ALA A 711 25.54 -17.54 -14.69
C ALA A 711 26.00 -18.08 -16.04
N LYS A 712 27.11 -18.82 -16.07
CA LYS A 712 27.52 -19.60 -17.24
C LYS A 712 26.40 -20.52 -17.71
N LYS A 713 26.23 -20.57 -19.03
CA LYS A 713 25.26 -21.45 -19.67
C LYS A 713 25.64 -22.90 -19.47
N GLU A 714 25.03 -23.55 -18.49
CA GLU A 714 25.31 -24.95 -18.18
C GLU A 714 24.03 -25.79 -18.02
N CYS A 715 24.13 -27.02 -18.49
CA CYS A 715 23.09 -28.02 -18.39
C CYS A 715 23.36 -28.88 -17.15
N GLY A 716 22.79 -28.53 -16.00
CA GLY A 716 22.93 -29.32 -14.78
C GLY A 716 22.29 -28.70 -13.54
N CYS A 717 21.94 -29.53 -12.56
CA CYS A 717 21.43 -29.10 -11.26
C CYS A 717 22.36 -28.10 -10.54
N ALA A 718 23.65 -28.07 -10.92
CA ALA A 718 24.66 -27.14 -10.43
C ALA A 718 24.77 -25.82 -11.21
N ALA A 719 24.00 -25.65 -12.29
CA ALA A 719 24.02 -24.40 -13.04
C ALA A 719 23.37 -23.26 -12.23
N GLY A 720 24.02 -22.09 -12.25
CA GLY A 720 23.56 -20.87 -11.59
C GLY A 720 22.51 -20.09 -12.39
N GLY A 721 22.35 -18.82 -12.05
CA GLY A 721 21.49 -17.85 -12.72
C GLY A 721 20.07 -17.84 -12.15
N ASN A 722 19.91 -18.25 -10.88
CA ASN A 722 18.61 -18.25 -10.22
C ASN A 722 18.46 -16.97 -9.39
N GLY A 723 17.22 -16.48 -9.25
CA GLY A 723 16.89 -15.44 -8.28
C GLY A 723 17.13 -15.96 -6.86
N ILE A 724 16.36 -16.97 -6.44
CA ILE A 724 16.57 -17.69 -5.18
C ILE A 724 16.90 -19.16 -5.46
N SER A 725 17.95 -19.67 -4.81
CA SER A 725 18.39 -21.06 -4.89
C SER A 725 18.37 -21.71 -3.51
N LEU A 726 17.71 -22.86 -3.38
CA LEU A 726 17.70 -23.67 -2.15
C LEU A 726 18.42 -25.00 -2.38
N PHE A 727 19.40 -25.29 -1.53
CA PHE A 727 20.20 -26.50 -1.56
C PHE A 727 20.12 -27.25 -0.23
N GLY A 728 19.58 -28.47 -0.25
CA GLY A 728 19.60 -29.40 0.88
C GLY A 728 20.74 -30.42 0.81
N GLN A 729 20.66 -31.47 1.62
CA GLN A 729 21.59 -32.60 1.60
C GLN A 729 20.83 -33.94 1.39
N PRO A 730 21.12 -34.73 0.34
CA PRO A 730 20.44 -36.01 0.13
C PRO A 730 20.89 -37.04 1.16
N GLY A 731 19.94 -37.73 1.80
CA GLY A 731 20.22 -38.83 2.73
C GLY A 731 20.45 -38.41 4.19
N THR A 732 20.43 -37.11 4.50
CA THR A 732 20.52 -36.60 5.87
C THR A 732 19.26 -35.77 6.18
N PRO A 733 18.33 -36.27 7.02
CA PRO A 733 17.15 -35.49 7.42
C PRO A 733 17.54 -34.18 8.12
N GLY A 734 16.85 -33.07 7.83
CA GLY A 734 16.93 -31.83 8.63
C GLY A 734 17.55 -30.59 7.98
N TYR A 735 17.97 -30.63 6.71
CA TYR A 735 18.58 -29.49 6.01
C TYR A 735 17.66 -28.88 4.94
N ALA A 736 17.74 -27.56 4.72
CA ALA A 736 16.90 -26.83 3.76
C ALA A 736 15.40 -26.96 4.04
N ARG A 737 15.00 -26.74 5.31
CA ARG A 737 13.66 -27.06 5.82
C ARG A 737 12.95 -25.92 6.55
N ASN A 738 11.62 -25.86 6.44
CA ASN A 738 10.75 -24.90 7.13
C ASN A 738 11.08 -23.43 6.82
N ASN A 739 11.64 -23.15 5.65
CA ASN A 739 11.83 -21.76 5.24
C ASN A 739 10.52 -21.17 4.72
N THR A 740 10.28 -19.90 5.04
CA THR A 740 9.13 -19.14 4.55
C THR A 740 9.61 -18.11 3.54
N ILE A 741 9.12 -18.20 2.31
CA ILE A 741 9.56 -17.37 1.20
C ILE A 741 8.32 -16.73 0.57
N THR A 742 8.10 -15.45 0.88
CA THR A 742 6.84 -14.77 0.58
C THR A 742 6.99 -13.33 0.12
N PHE A 743 6.07 -12.84 -0.71
CA PHE A 743 6.06 -11.44 -1.17
C PHE A 743 7.32 -10.98 -1.93
N ASN A 744 8.08 -11.89 -2.53
CA ASN A 744 9.25 -11.53 -3.33
C ASN A 744 8.89 -11.34 -4.80
N LYS A 745 9.62 -10.44 -5.48
CA LYS A 745 9.60 -10.28 -6.93
C LYS A 745 10.86 -10.89 -7.54
N LEU A 746 10.71 -11.92 -8.36
CA LEU A 746 11.82 -12.64 -8.99
C LEU A 746 11.68 -12.60 -10.51
N TYR A 747 12.50 -11.79 -11.17
CA TYR A 747 12.33 -11.56 -12.60
C TYR A 747 13.60 -11.40 -13.40
N ASN A 748 13.53 -11.67 -14.71
CA ASN A 748 14.64 -11.56 -15.65
C ASN A 748 15.93 -12.30 -15.24
N ASN A 749 15.82 -13.29 -14.34
CA ASN A 749 16.96 -14.12 -13.99
C ASN A 749 17.24 -15.10 -15.13
N ARG A 750 18.52 -15.34 -15.42
CA ARG A 750 18.92 -16.13 -16.58
C ARG A 750 18.28 -17.53 -16.60
N LYS A 751 18.17 -18.16 -15.43
CA LYS A 751 17.68 -19.53 -15.29
C LYS A 751 16.29 -19.57 -14.67
N ALA A 752 16.17 -19.46 -13.35
CA ALA A 752 14.85 -19.54 -12.71
C ALA A 752 14.64 -18.41 -11.73
N GLY A 753 13.37 -18.04 -11.50
CA GLY A 753 13.05 -17.24 -10.33
C GLY A 753 13.44 -18.03 -9.08
N PHE A 754 12.91 -19.24 -8.96
CA PHE A 754 13.13 -20.12 -7.82
C PHE A 754 13.65 -21.49 -8.23
N PHE A 755 14.69 -22.00 -7.55
CA PHE A 755 15.28 -23.30 -7.87
C PHE A 755 15.65 -24.10 -6.61
N MET A 756 15.12 -25.32 -6.50
CA MET A 756 15.46 -26.26 -5.44
C MET A 756 16.33 -27.42 -5.92
N ARG A 757 17.27 -27.81 -5.07
CA ARG A 757 18.12 -28.98 -5.29
C ARG A 757 18.49 -29.71 -4.00
N ALA A 758 18.64 -31.03 -4.12
CA ALA A 758 19.20 -31.93 -3.12
C ALA A 758 18.35 -32.06 -1.85
N ALA A 759 17.07 -32.37 -2.02
CA ALA A 759 16.11 -32.67 -0.94
C ALA A 759 15.65 -31.54 0.02
N PRO A 760 15.38 -30.29 -0.41
CA PRO A 760 14.66 -29.33 0.42
C PRO A 760 13.26 -29.83 0.82
N ASP A 761 12.89 -29.60 2.07
CA ASP A 761 11.76 -30.24 2.73
C ASP A 761 10.88 -29.22 3.47
N HIS A 762 9.54 -29.34 3.47
CA HIS A 762 8.64 -28.46 4.24
C HIS A 762 8.87 -26.94 4.08
N ASN A 763 9.28 -26.46 2.91
CA ASN A 763 9.38 -25.01 2.67
C ASN A 763 8.04 -24.46 2.18
N ASN A 764 7.70 -23.25 2.60
CA ASN A 764 6.52 -22.52 2.14
C ASN A 764 6.96 -21.43 1.16
N ILE A 765 6.50 -21.55 -0.09
CA ILE A 765 6.69 -20.57 -1.16
C ILE A 765 5.32 -20.04 -1.51
N SER A 766 5.00 -18.86 -1.01
CA SER A 766 3.67 -18.29 -1.20
C SER A 766 3.68 -16.81 -1.52
N TYR A 767 2.67 -16.33 -2.25
CA TYR A 767 2.51 -14.90 -2.55
C TYR A 767 3.71 -14.23 -3.24
N ASN A 768 4.46 -14.96 -4.07
CA ASN A 768 5.57 -14.40 -4.85
C ASN A 768 5.16 -14.07 -6.29
N ASP A 769 5.73 -13.00 -6.83
CA ASP A 769 5.65 -12.63 -8.25
C ASP A 769 6.89 -13.15 -8.97
N VAL A 770 6.73 -14.11 -9.88
CA VAL A 770 7.83 -14.78 -10.59
C VAL A 770 7.64 -14.66 -12.10
N TYR A 771 8.39 -13.79 -12.77
CA TYR A 771 8.15 -13.53 -14.18
C TYR A 771 9.37 -13.26 -15.07
N GLY A 772 9.26 -13.53 -16.36
CA GLY A 772 10.32 -13.19 -17.33
C GLY A 772 11.63 -13.97 -17.19
N ASN A 773 11.68 -15.04 -16.40
CA ASN A 773 12.91 -15.80 -16.15
C ASN A 773 13.24 -16.74 -17.32
N GLY A 774 14.53 -17.01 -17.53
CA GLY A 774 15.03 -17.57 -18.79
C GLY A 774 14.98 -19.09 -18.97
N TYR A 775 14.68 -19.89 -17.96
CA TYR A 775 14.56 -21.37 -18.00
C TYR A 775 13.34 -21.92 -17.23
N GLY A 776 12.74 -21.14 -16.35
CA GLY A 776 11.45 -21.45 -15.73
C GLY A 776 11.11 -20.55 -14.55
N GLY A 777 9.91 -20.70 -13.99
CA GLY A 777 9.45 -19.92 -12.85
C GLY A 777 9.94 -20.52 -11.52
N ILE A 778 9.19 -21.48 -10.99
CA ILE A 778 9.42 -22.16 -9.72
C ILE A 778 9.78 -23.64 -9.96
N ILE A 779 11.00 -24.03 -9.62
CA ILE A 779 11.59 -25.29 -10.08
C ILE A 779 11.99 -26.20 -8.90
N LEU A 780 11.19 -27.23 -8.61
CA LEU A 780 11.37 -28.24 -7.56
C LEU A 780 12.06 -29.51 -8.08
N ARG A 781 13.33 -29.40 -8.51
CA ARG A 781 13.87 -30.30 -9.56
C ARG A 781 14.85 -31.39 -9.15
N CYS A 782 15.71 -31.23 -8.14
CA CYS A 782 16.83 -32.17 -7.99
C CYS A 782 16.70 -33.06 -6.75
N LYS A 783 16.29 -34.32 -6.97
CA LYS A 783 16.32 -35.48 -6.05
C LYS A 783 15.71 -35.20 -4.66
N ALA A 784 14.49 -35.68 -4.45
CA ALA A 784 13.83 -35.78 -3.15
C ALA A 784 13.39 -34.46 -2.46
N SER A 785 13.12 -33.38 -3.21
CA SER A 785 12.35 -32.25 -2.65
C SER A 785 10.98 -32.76 -2.20
N LYS A 786 10.56 -32.52 -0.96
CA LYS A 786 9.32 -33.12 -0.47
C LYS A 786 8.58 -32.22 0.51
N ASN A 787 7.26 -32.41 0.63
CA ASN A 787 6.43 -31.67 1.58
C ASN A 787 6.48 -30.14 1.42
N ASN A 788 6.93 -29.61 0.28
CA ASN A 788 6.96 -28.17 0.07
C ASN A 788 5.57 -27.69 -0.35
N ILE A 789 5.21 -26.49 0.11
CA ILE A 789 3.98 -25.80 -0.25
C ILE A 789 4.34 -24.70 -1.25
N VAL A 790 3.66 -24.69 -2.40
CA VAL A 790 3.75 -23.64 -3.42
C VAL A 790 2.34 -23.13 -3.65
N GLU A 791 1.99 -21.99 -3.06
CA GLU A 791 0.61 -21.50 -3.12
C GLU A 791 0.47 -19.99 -3.32
N HIS A 792 -0.60 -19.54 -3.95
CA HIS A 792 -0.87 -18.11 -4.14
C HIS A 792 0.26 -17.34 -4.86
N ASN A 793 1.09 -18.01 -5.67
CA ASN A 793 2.13 -17.35 -6.46
C ASN A 793 1.60 -16.95 -7.84
N ARG A 794 2.12 -15.84 -8.37
CA ARG A 794 1.87 -15.38 -9.73
C ARG A 794 3.11 -15.65 -10.59
N VAL A 795 3.02 -16.65 -11.47
CA VAL A 795 4.12 -17.16 -12.29
C VAL A 795 3.85 -16.88 -13.77
N LEU A 796 4.45 -15.82 -14.32
CA LEU A 796 4.07 -15.29 -15.64
C LEU A 796 5.22 -15.17 -16.63
N ASN A 797 4.97 -15.37 -17.91
CA ASN A 797 5.89 -14.98 -18.99
C ASN A 797 7.30 -15.59 -18.84
N ASN A 798 7.43 -16.77 -18.24
CA ASN A 798 8.72 -17.43 -18.05
C ASN A 798 9.07 -18.28 -19.29
N LYS A 799 10.34 -18.30 -19.68
CA LYS A 799 10.82 -19.18 -20.76
C LYS A 799 11.12 -20.55 -20.19
N GLY A 800 10.38 -21.58 -20.59
CA GLY A 800 10.40 -22.93 -20.04
C GLY A 800 9.18 -23.19 -19.17
N THR A 801 9.26 -24.16 -18.28
CA THR A 801 8.13 -24.51 -17.40
C THR A 801 7.88 -23.44 -16.33
N GLY A 802 6.61 -23.06 -16.12
CA GLY A 802 6.19 -22.18 -15.04
C GLY A 802 6.49 -22.77 -13.66
N ILE A 803 5.83 -23.87 -13.29
CA ILE A 803 6.07 -24.64 -12.07
C ILE A 803 6.48 -26.07 -12.41
N PHE A 804 7.66 -26.50 -11.96
CA PHE A 804 8.19 -27.84 -12.24
C PHE A 804 8.33 -28.67 -10.97
N ILE A 805 7.78 -29.88 -10.96
CA ILE A 805 7.72 -30.77 -9.80
C ILE A 805 8.39 -32.10 -10.12
N ARG A 806 9.42 -32.49 -9.35
CA ARG A 806 10.02 -33.84 -9.38
C ARG A 806 10.01 -34.53 -8.01
N GLY A 807 9.60 -33.82 -6.99
CA GLY A 807 9.59 -34.28 -5.61
C GLY A 807 8.49 -35.30 -5.28
N SER A 808 8.29 -35.56 -4.00
CA SER A 808 7.14 -36.30 -3.45
C SER A 808 6.37 -35.42 -2.47
N SER A 809 5.07 -35.62 -2.33
CA SER A 809 4.27 -34.96 -1.27
C SER A 809 4.31 -33.42 -1.30
N ASN A 810 4.58 -32.79 -2.45
CA ASN A 810 4.53 -31.33 -2.55
C ASN A 810 3.10 -30.89 -2.87
N THR A 811 2.68 -29.75 -2.32
CA THR A 811 1.37 -29.15 -2.56
C THR A 811 1.53 -27.92 -3.44
N VAL A 812 0.81 -27.88 -4.55
CA VAL A 812 0.75 -26.75 -5.47
C VAL A 812 -0.70 -26.31 -5.59
N SER A 813 -1.03 -25.16 -5.01
CA SER A 813 -2.44 -24.72 -4.97
C SER A 813 -2.66 -23.22 -5.08
N HIS A 814 -3.77 -22.80 -5.68
CA HIS A 814 -4.12 -21.38 -5.79
C HIS A 814 -3.07 -20.50 -6.49
N ASN A 815 -2.23 -21.06 -7.36
CA ASN A 815 -1.27 -20.29 -8.13
C ASN A 815 -1.89 -19.83 -9.46
N THR A 816 -1.44 -18.68 -9.97
CA THR A 816 -1.71 -18.24 -11.35
C THR A 816 -0.47 -18.47 -12.19
N VAL A 817 -0.56 -19.31 -13.21
CA VAL A 817 0.57 -19.71 -14.06
C VAL A 817 0.22 -19.52 -15.53
N ASN A 818 0.63 -18.39 -16.11
CA ASN A 818 0.27 -18.04 -17.48
C ASN A 818 1.46 -17.71 -18.37
N ASN A 819 1.29 -17.98 -19.66
CA ASN A 819 2.27 -17.63 -20.71
C ASN A 819 3.67 -18.20 -20.46
N SER A 820 3.73 -19.48 -20.09
CA SER A 820 4.99 -20.23 -20.09
C SER A 820 5.39 -20.50 -21.55
N MET A 821 6.53 -19.95 -21.97
CA MET A 821 6.97 -19.96 -23.37
C MET A 821 7.99 -21.06 -23.64
N ASN A 822 8.02 -21.63 -24.84
CA ASN A 822 9.05 -22.55 -25.27
C ASN A 822 10.43 -21.87 -25.26
N ASN A 823 11.44 -22.61 -24.81
CA ASN A 823 12.78 -22.10 -24.68
C ASN A 823 13.78 -22.89 -25.53
N SER A 824 14.23 -22.27 -26.62
CA SER A 824 15.25 -22.81 -27.51
C SER A 824 16.68 -22.58 -26.98
N GLU A 825 16.89 -21.70 -26.01
CA GLU A 825 18.23 -21.37 -25.53
C GLU A 825 18.95 -22.61 -24.96
N TYR A 826 18.23 -23.50 -24.28
CA TYR A 826 18.83 -24.72 -23.72
C TYR A 826 18.74 -25.93 -24.66
N ALA A 827 18.39 -25.76 -25.93
CA ALA A 827 18.23 -26.83 -26.93
C ALA A 827 19.45 -27.75 -27.03
N SER A 828 20.67 -27.21 -26.92
CA SER A 828 21.96 -27.91 -27.06
C SER A 828 22.41 -28.76 -25.86
N CYS A 829 21.62 -28.84 -24.78
CA CYS A 829 21.94 -29.74 -23.65
C CYS A 829 21.98 -31.21 -24.10
N PRO A 830 23.05 -31.98 -23.76
CA PRO A 830 23.24 -33.35 -24.25
C PRO A 830 22.14 -34.33 -23.81
N SER A 831 21.93 -35.37 -24.62
CA SER A 831 20.81 -36.32 -24.56
C SER A 831 20.81 -37.22 -23.32
N ASP A 832 21.95 -37.34 -22.64
CA ASP A 832 22.19 -38.12 -21.42
C ASP A 832 21.71 -37.42 -20.14
N LYS A 833 21.22 -36.16 -20.24
CA LYS A 833 20.59 -35.42 -19.12
C LYS A 833 19.08 -35.23 -19.37
N PRO A 834 18.25 -36.28 -19.33
CA PRO A 834 16.85 -36.26 -19.78
C PRO A 834 15.98 -35.18 -19.10
N ALA A 835 16.19 -34.91 -17.81
CA ALA A 835 15.48 -33.84 -17.08
C ALA A 835 15.68 -32.43 -17.68
N TYR A 836 16.76 -32.20 -18.45
CA TYR A 836 17.02 -30.93 -19.15
C TYR A 836 16.22 -30.73 -20.42
N LYS A 837 15.80 -31.81 -21.09
CA LYS A 837 14.90 -31.71 -22.26
C LYS A 837 13.47 -31.34 -21.86
N VAL A 838 13.04 -31.78 -20.68
CA VAL A 838 11.63 -31.76 -20.24
C VAL A 838 11.18 -30.33 -19.85
N ALA A 839 12.00 -29.53 -19.17
CA ALA A 839 11.60 -28.16 -18.77
C ALA A 839 11.75 -27.08 -19.87
N LYS A 840 12.07 -27.46 -21.12
CA LYS A 840 12.23 -26.52 -22.24
C LYS A 840 10.91 -26.11 -22.86
N ASN A 841 9.92 -26.99 -22.77
CA ASN A 841 8.61 -26.71 -23.32
C ASN A 841 7.89 -25.76 -22.37
N GLY A 842 7.23 -24.75 -22.93
CA GLY A 842 6.43 -23.78 -22.21
C GLY A 842 5.18 -24.43 -21.63
N VAL A 843 5.37 -25.18 -20.54
CA VAL A 843 4.29 -25.81 -19.80
C VAL A 843 4.01 -25.02 -18.54
N GLY A 844 2.73 -24.81 -18.21
CA GLY A 844 2.34 -24.12 -17.00
C GLY A 844 2.83 -24.86 -15.76
N ILE A 845 2.18 -25.98 -15.42
CA ILE A 845 2.56 -26.86 -14.31
C ILE A 845 2.97 -28.23 -14.86
N ARG A 846 4.16 -28.70 -14.48
CA ARG A 846 4.68 -29.99 -14.92
C ARG A 846 5.10 -30.88 -13.76
N VAL A 847 4.58 -32.10 -13.73
CA VAL A 847 5.08 -33.19 -12.89
C VAL A 847 5.95 -34.11 -13.74
N SER A 848 7.22 -34.23 -13.36
CA SER A 848 8.22 -35.04 -14.06
C SER A 848 7.90 -36.53 -13.99
N GLY A 849 8.21 -37.31 -15.02
CA GLY A 849 7.91 -38.75 -15.05
C GLY A 849 8.61 -39.57 -13.96
N ASP A 850 9.72 -39.06 -13.45
CA ASP A 850 10.45 -39.62 -12.32
C ASP A 850 10.12 -38.95 -10.97
N ALA A 851 8.98 -38.24 -10.89
CA ALA A 851 8.50 -37.68 -9.63
C ALA A 851 8.12 -38.78 -8.62
N GLY A 852 8.25 -38.43 -7.34
CA GLY A 852 7.73 -39.24 -6.25
C GLY A 852 6.21 -39.13 -6.12
N SER A 853 5.60 -39.96 -5.28
CA SER A 853 4.15 -39.99 -5.08
C SER A 853 3.64 -38.89 -4.15
N GLY A 854 2.33 -38.65 -4.18
CA GLY A 854 1.62 -37.83 -3.20
C GLY A 854 1.68 -36.32 -3.47
N ASN A 855 2.18 -35.89 -4.63
CA ASN A 855 2.09 -34.48 -5.01
C ASN A 855 0.63 -34.11 -5.31
N THR A 856 0.18 -32.95 -4.85
CA THR A 856 -1.18 -32.45 -5.07
C THR A 856 -1.17 -31.15 -5.87
N ILE A 857 -1.98 -31.04 -6.92
CA ILE A 857 -2.11 -29.82 -7.74
C ILE A 857 -3.59 -29.43 -7.76
N ASN A 858 -3.98 -28.47 -6.92
CA ASN A 858 -5.38 -28.12 -6.71
C ASN A 858 -5.66 -26.64 -6.91
N ASP A 859 -6.81 -26.28 -7.45
CA ASP A 859 -7.31 -24.90 -7.44
C ASP A 859 -6.35 -23.87 -8.09
N ASN A 860 -5.55 -24.28 -9.09
CA ASN A 860 -4.65 -23.38 -9.81
C ASN A 860 -5.30 -22.83 -11.08
N ILE A 861 -4.94 -21.61 -11.46
CA ILE A 861 -5.26 -21.02 -12.77
C ILE A 861 -4.03 -21.21 -13.66
N VAL A 862 -4.14 -22.00 -14.73
CA VAL A 862 -3.02 -22.36 -15.59
C VAL A 862 -3.44 -22.24 -17.05
N CYS A 863 -3.12 -21.11 -17.68
CA CYS A 863 -3.65 -20.76 -19.00
C CYS A 863 -2.58 -20.18 -19.94
N ASP A 864 -2.89 -20.16 -21.25
CA ASP A 864 -2.07 -19.52 -22.28
C ASP A 864 -0.62 -20.07 -22.36
N ASN A 865 -0.38 -21.33 -22.01
CA ASN A 865 0.95 -21.93 -22.07
C ASN A 865 1.23 -22.56 -23.46
N ASP A 866 2.46 -22.44 -23.95
CA ASP A 866 2.84 -22.84 -25.31
C ASP A 866 2.60 -24.33 -25.63
N ALA A 867 2.80 -25.21 -24.64
CA ALA A 867 2.75 -26.66 -24.85
C ALA A 867 1.53 -27.31 -24.16
N TRP A 868 1.53 -27.34 -22.84
CA TRP A 868 0.47 -27.87 -22.00
C TRP A 868 0.28 -26.92 -20.83
N ASP A 869 -0.95 -26.72 -20.38
CA ASP A 869 -1.18 -26.04 -19.12
C ASP A 869 -0.74 -26.94 -17.98
N ILE A 870 -1.26 -28.17 -17.94
CA ILE A 870 -0.89 -29.17 -16.92
C ILE A 870 -0.37 -30.44 -17.58
N GLU A 871 0.86 -30.84 -17.25
CA GLU A 871 1.49 -32.07 -17.76
C GLU A 871 1.96 -32.95 -16.60
N ASP A 872 1.25 -34.04 -16.29
CA ASP A 872 1.70 -35.08 -15.34
C ASP A 872 2.22 -36.31 -16.10
N ASN A 873 3.54 -36.44 -16.17
CA ASN A 873 4.18 -37.64 -16.75
C ASN A 873 4.43 -38.74 -15.71
N SER A 874 4.20 -38.47 -14.42
CA SER A 874 4.52 -39.40 -13.33
C SER A 874 3.44 -40.45 -13.13
N GLY A 875 2.17 -40.07 -13.34
CA GLY A 875 1.00 -40.86 -12.95
C GLY A 875 0.86 -41.05 -11.43
N LYS A 876 1.52 -40.20 -10.63
CA LYS A 876 1.61 -40.31 -9.16
C LYS A 876 1.22 -39.03 -8.42
N ALA A 877 0.70 -38.04 -9.15
CA ALA A 877 0.12 -36.83 -8.58
C ALA A 877 -1.40 -36.92 -8.62
N THR A 878 -2.07 -36.15 -7.77
CA THR A 878 -3.53 -35.97 -7.78
C THR A 878 -3.84 -34.49 -7.92
N GLY A 879 -4.98 -34.14 -8.52
CA GLY A 879 -5.39 -32.76 -8.65
C GLY A 879 -6.88 -32.60 -8.91
N SER A 880 -7.42 -31.46 -8.50
CA SER A 880 -8.80 -31.04 -8.75
C SER A 880 -8.96 -29.52 -8.60
N GLY A 881 -10.01 -28.95 -9.17
CA GLY A 881 -10.33 -27.53 -9.12
C GLY A 881 -9.48 -26.65 -10.04
N ASN A 882 -8.67 -27.21 -10.94
CA ASN A 882 -7.77 -26.38 -11.75
C ASN A 882 -8.49 -25.79 -12.98
N THR A 883 -8.21 -24.52 -13.26
CA THR A 883 -8.61 -23.85 -14.51
C THR A 883 -7.53 -24.03 -15.57
N CYS A 884 -7.81 -24.77 -16.64
CA CYS A 884 -6.91 -24.96 -17.79
C CYS A 884 -7.66 -25.41 -19.06
N ASP A 885 -7.00 -25.39 -20.22
CA ASP A 885 -7.56 -25.92 -21.47
C ASP A 885 -6.74 -27.05 -22.10
N LYS A 886 -5.46 -27.18 -21.76
CA LYS A 886 -4.56 -28.24 -22.26
C LYS A 886 -3.95 -29.05 -21.12
N SER A 887 -4.42 -30.28 -20.92
CA SER A 887 -3.78 -31.21 -19.98
C SER A 887 -3.45 -32.59 -20.53
N THR A 888 -2.38 -33.19 -20.00
CA THR A 888 -2.02 -34.60 -20.21
C THR A 888 -1.55 -35.25 -18.89
N PRO A 889 -2.15 -36.38 -18.45
CA PRO A 889 -3.32 -37.04 -19.04
C PRO A 889 -4.56 -36.13 -19.05
N VAL A 890 -5.57 -36.48 -19.83
CA VAL A 890 -6.84 -35.73 -19.84
C VAL A 890 -7.51 -35.86 -18.47
N GLY A 891 -8.08 -34.77 -17.95
CA GLY A 891 -8.83 -34.76 -16.68
C GLY A 891 -8.22 -33.92 -15.55
N TRP A 892 -7.19 -33.12 -15.83
CA TRP A 892 -6.66 -32.15 -14.86
C TRP A 892 -7.29 -30.76 -14.97
N CYS A 893 -8.12 -30.52 -15.99
CA CYS A 893 -8.82 -29.25 -16.21
C CYS A 893 -10.28 -29.39 -15.80
N ASP A 894 -10.63 -28.81 -14.67
CA ASP A 894 -12.00 -28.80 -14.13
C ASP A 894 -12.79 -27.60 -14.63
N TYR A 895 -12.09 -26.48 -14.91
CA TYR A 895 -12.67 -25.24 -15.42
C TYR A 895 -11.92 -24.76 -16.67
N PRO A 896 -12.61 -24.21 -17.69
CA PRO A 896 -11.97 -23.71 -18.89
C PRO A 896 -11.29 -22.36 -18.66
N CYS A 897 -10.19 -22.09 -19.37
CA CYS A 897 -9.60 -20.76 -19.42
C CYS A 897 -10.57 -19.74 -20.03
N ALA A 898 -10.61 -18.53 -19.46
CA ALA A 898 -11.34 -17.42 -20.07
C ALA A 898 -10.69 -17.04 -21.42
N PRO A 899 -11.47 -16.70 -22.46
CA PRO A 899 -10.91 -16.32 -23.75
C PRO A 899 -10.03 -15.07 -23.62
N THR A 900 -8.74 -15.23 -23.87
CA THR A 900 -7.77 -14.14 -23.96
C THR A 900 -8.14 -13.22 -25.12
N PRO A 901 -8.30 -11.89 -24.93
CA PRO A 901 -8.49 -10.98 -26.05
C PRO A 901 -7.27 -11.10 -26.97
N THR A 902 -7.51 -11.49 -28.23
CA THR A 902 -6.45 -11.66 -29.21
C THR A 902 -5.70 -10.34 -29.37
N PRO A 903 -4.37 -10.28 -29.13
CA PRO A 903 -3.61 -9.07 -29.36
C PRO A 903 -3.68 -8.73 -30.85
N THR A 904 -4.31 -7.60 -31.15
CA THR A 904 -4.24 -7.03 -32.50
C THR A 904 -2.78 -6.64 -32.73
N PRO A 905 -2.10 -7.16 -33.77
CA PRO A 905 -0.68 -6.87 -33.97
C PRO A 905 -0.49 -5.38 -34.22
N THR A 906 0.28 -4.72 -33.36
CA THR A 906 0.81 -3.38 -33.61
C THR A 906 1.72 -3.43 -34.84
N PRO A 907 1.41 -2.75 -35.95
CA PRO A 907 2.28 -2.77 -37.11
C PRO A 907 3.55 -1.94 -36.85
N THR A 908 4.71 -2.55 -37.09
CA THR A 908 6.02 -1.89 -37.18
C THR A 908 5.98 -0.80 -38.27
N PRO A 909 6.42 0.44 -38.01
CA PRO A 909 6.36 1.51 -39.01
C PRO A 909 7.39 1.26 -40.11
N THR A 910 6.91 1.00 -41.33
CA THR A 910 7.69 1.14 -42.58
C THR A 910 7.14 2.35 -43.33
N PRO A 911 7.98 3.26 -43.87
CA PRO A 911 7.51 4.49 -44.49
C PRO A 911 7.06 4.24 -45.93
N THR A 912 5.79 4.52 -46.25
CA THR A 912 5.31 4.57 -47.65
C THR A 912 4.07 5.48 -47.77
N PRO A 913 3.72 5.96 -48.98
CA PRO A 913 3.54 7.36 -49.30
C PRO A 913 2.07 7.82 -49.23
N THR A 914 1.90 9.14 -49.20
CA THR A 914 0.63 9.87 -49.17
C THR A 914 -0.39 9.38 -50.22
N PRO A 915 -1.61 8.95 -49.83
CA PRO A 915 -2.68 8.68 -50.78
C PRO A 915 -3.57 9.91 -51.03
N THR A 916 -3.84 10.18 -52.31
CA THR A 916 -4.80 11.14 -52.83
C THR A 916 -6.25 10.74 -52.45
N PRO A 917 -7.13 11.68 -52.07
CA PRO A 917 -8.50 11.35 -51.67
C PRO A 917 -9.40 11.00 -52.87
N THR A 918 -10.23 9.96 -52.72
CA THR A 918 -11.34 9.61 -53.62
C THR A 918 -12.68 9.93 -52.92
N PRO A 919 -13.73 10.40 -53.62
CA PRO A 919 -14.94 10.96 -52.99
C PRO A 919 -15.88 9.91 -52.37
N THR A 920 -16.52 10.29 -51.27
CA THR A 920 -17.55 9.53 -50.54
C THR A 920 -18.91 9.55 -51.28
N PRO A 921 -19.65 8.43 -51.37
CA PRO A 921 -21.01 8.41 -51.92
C PRO A 921 -22.06 8.93 -50.90
N PRO A 922 -23.22 9.44 -51.37
CA PRO A 922 -24.22 10.08 -50.50
C PRO A 922 -25.02 9.07 -49.64
N PRO A 923 -25.60 9.51 -48.50
CA PRO A 923 -26.29 8.64 -47.56
C PRO A 923 -27.63 8.12 -48.11
N LYS A 924 -27.96 6.86 -47.81
CA LYS A 924 -29.30 6.28 -48.04
C LYS A 924 -30.30 6.75 -46.95
N PRO A 925 -31.61 6.86 -47.25
CA PRO A 925 -32.62 7.28 -46.29
C PRO A 925 -32.91 6.20 -45.24
N VAL A 926 -33.09 6.60 -43.98
CA VAL A 926 -33.52 5.74 -42.87
C VAL A 926 -35.07 5.66 -42.83
N PRO A 927 -35.70 4.49 -42.59
CA PRO A 927 -37.15 4.35 -42.51
C PRO A 927 -37.74 4.89 -41.20
N ALA A 928 -38.99 5.37 -41.27
CA ALA A 928 -39.76 5.86 -40.13
C ALA A 928 -40.07 4.76 -39.11
N ILE A 929 -39.86 5.05 -37.82
CA ILE A 929 -40.20 4.19 -36.69
C ILE A 929 -41.50 4.70 -36.06
N THR A 930 -42.53 3.85 -36.02
CA THR A 930 -43.79 4.04 -35.29
C THR A 930 -43.61 3.78 -33.79
N PRO A 931 -44.14 4.61 -32.87
CA PRO A 931 -44.08 4.31 -31.45
C PRO A 931 -45.18 3.32 -31.02
N PRO A 932 -44.88 2.34 -30.13
CA PRO A 932 -45.89 1.50 -29.51
C PRO A 932 -46.62 2.24 -28.38
N GLY A 933 -47.94 2.11 -28.36
CA GLY A 933 -48.78 2.63 -27.28
C GLY A 933 -48.78 1.70 -26.07
N PHE A 934 -48.63 2.27 -24.87
CA PHE A 934 -49.24 1.86 -23.60
C PHE A 934 -48.64 2.74 -22.47
N LEU A 935 -49.33 3.80 -22.06
CA LEU A 935 -49.53 4.13 -20.65
C LEU A 935 -50.53 5.30 -20.52
N LEU A 936 -51.76 4.95 -20.17
CA LEU A 936 -52.86 5.87 -19.90
C LEU A 936 -53.42 5.48 -18.53
N ALA A 937 -52.75 5.91 -17.47
CA ALA A 937 -53.25 5.94 -16.09
C ALA A 937 -52.19 6.55 -15.17
N LEU A 938 -52.30 7.87 -14.91
CA LEU A 938 -51.87 8.59 -13.69
C LEU A 938 -51.69 10.09 -13.99
N ILE A 939 -52.75 10.74 -14.48
CA ILE A 939 -52.92 12.19 -14.35
C ILE A 939 -54.36 12.44 -13.93
N SER A 940 -54.61 12.35 -12.63
CA SER A 940 -55.84 12.81 -12.01
C SER A 940 -55.59 13.17 -10.55
N LEU A 941 -54.63 14.04 -10.27
CA LEU A 941 -54.47 14.82 -9.03
C LEU A 941 -53.29 15.78 -9.28
N PHE A 942 -53.41 17.04 -8.86
CA PHE A 942 -52.47 18.16 -9.09
C PHE A 942 -52.70 19.08 -10.31
N GLY A 943 -53.93 19.14 -10.82
CA GLY A 943 -54.42 20.31 -11.55
C GLY A 943 -55.11 21.31 -10.62
N LEU A 944 -54.40 21.92 -9.67
CA LEU A 944 -54.94 22.95 -8.76
C LEU A 944 -53.82 23.71 -7.99
N ALA A 945 -52.83 24.27 -8.69
CA ALA A 945 -51.88 25.21 -8.07
C ALA A 945 -51.11 26.13 -9.04
N ALA A 946 -51.67 26.48 -10.21
CA ALA A 946 -50.99 27.38 -11.17
C ALA A 946 -51.92 28.43 -11.81
N VAL A 947 -52.88 28.96 -11.04
CA VAL A 947 -53.73 30.10 -11.45
C VAL A 947 -53.67 31.27 -10.44
N ALA A 948 -52.78 31.21 -9.45
CA ALA A 948 -52.40 32.37 -8.64
C ALA A 948 -50.97 32.76 -9.00
N ILE A 949 -50.68 34.06 -9.10
CA ILE A 949 -49.39 34.67 -9.55
C ILE A 949 -49.31 34.91 -11.08
N ARG A 950 -50.26 35.68 -11.63
CA ARG A 950 -50.01 36.59 -12.77
C ARG A 950 -51.06 37.71 -12.85
N LYS A 951 -51.21 38.45 -11.75
CA LYS A 951 -51.75 39.83 -11.69
C LYS A 951 -51.12 40.49 -10.46
N MET A 952 -50.68 41.75 -10.59
CA MET A 952 -49.72 42.51 -9.74
C MET A 952 -48.29 42.26 -10.24
N TYR A 953 -47.63 43.13 -11.00
CA TYR A 953 -47.52 44.59 -10.86
C TYR A 953 -47.58 45.31 -12.22
N LYS A 954 -48.45 46.32 -12.30
CA LYS A 954 -48.21 47.55 -13.07
C LYS A 954 -47.69 48.57 -12.05
N TRP A 955 -46.58 49.22 -12.31
CA TRP A 955 -46.30 50.67 -12.28
C TRP A 955 -44.84 50.84 -12.69
#